data_AF-A0A671E707-F1
#
_entry.id   AF-A0A671E707-F1
#
_cell.length_a   1.000
_cell.length_b   1.000
_cell.length_c   1.000
_cell.angle_alpha   90.00
_cell.angle_beta   90.00
_cell.angle_gamma   90.00
#
_symmetry.space_group_name_H-M   'P 1'
#
loop_
_entity.id
_entity.type
_entity.pdbx_description
1 polymer ?
#
loop_
_entity_poly.entity_id
_entity_poly.type
_entity_poly.pdbx_seq_one_letter_code
_entity_poly.pdbx_strand_id
1 'polypeptide(L)'
;MQQKSKLFLQALKYSILHLGKCMQKQHLNHCNFADHYYSRIKLKKCHLTKCLQNKPKISELARNIPSRSFSCKDFLPIKQEKEKSLSENMDAFEKVRTKLETQPQEEYEIINAEIKHGGFVYYQEGCCLVRSKDEEADNDNYEVLFNLEELKLDQPFIDCIRVAPDEKYVAAKIRTEDSEASTCIIVKLSDQPVMEASFPNVSSFEWVKDEEEEDVLFYTFQRNLRCHDVYRATFGDNKRNERFYTEKDPSYFVFLYLTKDSRFLTINIMNKTTSEVWLIDGLSPWDPPVLIQKRIHGVLYYVEHRDDELYILTNVGEPTEFKLMRTAADTPAIMNWDLFFTMKRNTKVVDLDMFKDHCVLFLKHSNLLYVNVIGLADDSVRSLKDGKLVPMTVFHKTDSEDLQKKPLLVHVYGAYGMDLKMNFRPERRVLVDDGWILAYCHVRGGGELGLQWHADGRLTKKLHGLADLEACIKTLHGQGFSQPSLTTLTAFSAGGVLVGALCNFNPDLLRAVTLEAPFLDVLNTMMDTTLPLTLEELEEWGNPSSDEKHKNYIKRYCPYQNIKPQHYPAIHITAYENDERVPLKGIVNYTEKLKEAVMEHAKGAGEGYQAPNIILDIQPGGNHVIEDSHKKITAQIKFLYEELGLDSTSVFENLKKYLKF
;
A
#
# COMPACT_ATOMS: atom_id res chain seq x y z
N MET A 1 -1.83 38.10 30.63
CA MET A 1 -1.05 37.52 29.51
C MET A 1 -0.18 36.31 29.88
N GLN A 2 0.05 35.97 31.16
CA GLN A 2 0.80 34.75 31.56
C GLN A 2 -0.07 33.58 32.05
N GLN A 3 -1.40 33.71 32.08
CA GLN A 3 -2.32 32.63 32.49
C GLN A 3 -2.98 31.89 31.30
N LYS A 4 -3.01 32.47 30.10
CA LYS A 4 -3.49 31.82 28.85
C LYS A 4 -2.47 30.85 28.24
N SER A 5 -1.16 31.06 28.47
CA SER A 5 -0.09 30.17 28.01
C SER A 5 0.00 28.87 28.82
N LYS A 6 -0.49 28.87 30.08
CA LYS A 6 -0.49 27.68 30.94
C LYS A 6 -1.65 26.72 30.60
N LEU A 7 -2.80 27.25 30.18
CA LEU A 7 -3.93 26.45 29.66
C LEU A 7 -3.64 25.83 28.29
N PHE A 8 -2.89 26.51 27.41
CA PHE A 8 -2.44 25.95 26.13
C PHE A 8 -1.41 24.81 26.31
N LEU A 9 -0.49 24.92 27.27
CA LEU A 9 0.46 23.85 27.61
C LEU A 9 -0.16 22.68 28.40
N GLN A 10 -1.20 22.92 29.19
CA GLN A 10 -1.99 21.84 29.83
C GLN A 10 -2.90 21.12 28.82
N ALA A 11 -3.47 21.83 27.84
CA ALA A 11 -4.19 21.22 26.72
C ALA A 11 -3.25 20.37 25.85
N LEU A 12 -2.03 20.83 25.57
CA LEU A 12 -1.03 20.00 24.89
C LEU A 12 -0.61 18.76 25.69
N LYS A 13 -0.55 18.83 27.04
CA LYS A 13 -0.25 17.65 27.88
C LYS A 13 -1.37 16.60 27.86
N TYR A 14 -2.64 17.02 27.77
CA TYR A 14 -3.78 16.10 27.59
C TYR A 14 -3.90 15.57 26.15
N SER A 15 -3.52 16.35 25.14
CA SER A 15 -3.50 15.91 23.75
C SER A 15 -2.32 14.97 23.42
N ILE A 16 -1.16 15.14 24.07
CA ILE A 16 0.01 14.26 23.88
C ILE A 16 -0.19 12.90 24.56
N LEU A 17 -0.90 12.83 25.69
CA LEU A 17 -1.28 11.56 26.34
C LEU A 17 -2.40 10.79 25.59
N HIS A 18 -3.04 11.41 24.61
CA HIS A 18 -4.01 10.74 23.71
C HIS A 18 -3.54 10.53 22.27
N LEU A 19 -2.42 11.14 21.86
CA LEU A 19 -1.72 10.80 20.62
C LEU A 19 -0.90 9.49 20.74
N GLY A 20 -0.55 9.08 21.97
CA GLY A 20 0.10 7.78 22.24
C GLY A 20 -0.82 6.55 22.19
N LYS A 21 -2.12 6.70 21.88
CA LYS A 21 -3.09 5.59 21.79
C LYS A 21 -3.97 5.59 20.54
N CYS A 22 -3.72 6.48 19.57
CA CYS A 22 -4.49 6.58 18.32
C CYS A 22 -3.67 6.31 17.04
N MET A 23 -2.41 5.91 17.14
CA MET A 23 -1.53 5.61 15.98
C MET A 23 -1.46 4.09 15.67
N GLN A 24 -2.49 3.30 16.01
CA GLN A 24 -2.45 1.84 15.88
C GLN A 24 -3.45 1.24 14.88
N LYS A 25 -4.19 2.06 14.12
CA LYS A 25 -5.09 1.58 13.06
C LYS A 25 -5.21 2.64 11.99
N GLN A 26 -4.49 2.48 10.88
CA GLN A 26 -4.90 2.82 9.50
C GLN A 26 -3.70 2.68 8.54
N HIS A 27 -3.93 1.96 7.44
CA HIS A 27 -2.97 1.69 6.37
C HIS A 27 -3.01 2.80 5.33
N LEU A 28 -1.84 3.14 4.76
CA LEU A 28 -1.71 4.01 3.58
C LEU A 28 -1.75 3.12 2.32
N ASN A 29 -2.83 3.20 1.54
CA ASN A 29 -2.90 2.69 0.17
C ASN A 29 -2.51 3.83 -0.79
N HIS A 30 -1.64 3.53 -1.76
CA HIS A 30 -1.36 4.39 -2.91
C HIS A 30 -2.41 4.16 -3.99
N CYS A 31 -3.38 5.06 -4.07
CA CYS A 31 -4.30 5.19 -5.19
C CYS A 31 -4.18 6.61 -5.78
N ASN A 32 -4.06 6.69 -7.11
CA ASN A 32 -4.13 7.95 -7.86
C ASN A 32 -5.37 8.74 -7.44
N PHE A 33 -5.19 9.98 -6.96
CA PHE A 33 -6.06 11.18 -6.91
C PHE A 33 -7.60 11.08 -6.84
N ALA A 34 -8.21 9.90 -6.70
CA ALA A 34 -9.65 9.70 -6.81
C ALA A 34 -10.26 8.86 -5.68
N ASP A 35 -9.48 8.10 -4.89
CA ASP A 35 -10.04 7.20 -3.86
C ASP A 35 -9.24 7.28 -2.54
N HIS A 36 -9.75 8.03 -1.56
CA HIS A 36 -9.86 7.70 -0.11
C HIS A 36 -9.89 8.94 0.81
N TYR A 37 -10.94 9.08 1.64
CA TYR A 37 -11.01 10.04 2.75
C TYR A 37 -11.86 9.52 3.93
N TYR A 38 -11.32 9.72 5.16
CA TYR A 38 -11.87 9.58 6.55
C TYR A 38 -12.21 8.19 7.12
N SER A 39 -12.17 7.89 8.45
CA SER A 39 -11.31 8.31 9.58
C SER A 39 -11.59 7.50 10.87
N ARG A 40 -10.50 7.17 11.62
CA ARG A 40 -10.34 7.10 13.10
C ARG A 40 -11.28 6.24 13.96
N ILE A 41 -10.69 5.20 14.57
CA ILE A 41 -11.22 4.42 15.72
C ILE A 41 -10.17 4.29 16.84
N LYS A 42 -10.62 4.39 18.10
CA LYS A 42 -9.93 3.92 19.32
C LYS A 42 -10.40 2.51 19.69
N LEU A 43 -9.46 1.68 20.15
CA LEU A 43 -9.64 0.25 20.49
C LEU A 43 -9.94 0.02 21.98
N LYS A 44 -10.91 -0.85 22.28
CA LYS A 44 -10.85 -1.81 23.39
C LYS A 44 -11.51 -3.16 23.03
N LYS A 45 -10.90 -4.24 23.56
CA LYS A 45 -11.17 -5.66 23.32
C LYS A 45 -12.27 -6.21 24.23
N CYS A 46 -13.07 -7.15 23.74
CA CYS A 46 -13.63 -8.23 24.56
C CYS A 46 -13.77 -9.55 23.76
N HIS A 47 -13.59 -10.66 24.47
CA HIS A 47 -13.69 -12.04 24.02
C HIS A 47 -15.14 -12.55 24.17
N LEU A 48 -15.65 -13.41 23.29
CA LEU A 48 -16.05 -14.80 23.63
C LEU A 48 -16.55 -15.63 22.44
N THR A 49 -16.45 -16.94 22.66
CA THR A 49 -16.66 -18.11 21.80
C THR A 49 -18.09 -18.69 21.85
N LYS A 50 -18.42 -19.43 20.78
CA LYS A 50 -19.24 -20.67 20.66
C LYS A 50 -20.76 -20.60 20.48
N CYS A 51 -21.19 -21.31 19.41
CA CYS A 51 -22.31 -22.28 19.26
C CYS A 51 -23.01 -22.06 17.89
N LEU A 52 -23.40 -23.01 17.03
CA LEU A 52 -23.56 -24.47 17.06
C LEU A 52 -23.67 -24.99 15.60
N GLN A 53 -22.98 -26.10 15.35
CA GLN A 53 -23.40 -27.31 14.61
C GLN A 53 -24.71 -27.28 13.79
N ASN A 54 -24.64 -27.58 12.48
CA ASN A 54 -25.18 -28.82 11.91
C ASN A 54 -24.89 -28.94 10.39
N LYS A 55 -24.19 -30.01 10.01
CA LYS A 55 -24.08 -30.51 8.62
C LYS A 55 -25.25 -31.44 8.30
N PRO A 56 -25.54 -31.64 7.00
CA PRO A 56 -25.58 -33.01 6.50
C PRO A 56 -24.77 -33.23 5.21
N LYS A 57 -24.34 -34.49 5.05
CA LYS A 57 -23.58 -35.11 3.94
C LYS A 57 -24.48 -35.48 2.76
N ILE A 58 -23.99 -35.34 1.52
CA ILE A 58 -24.36 -36.13 0.31
C ILE A 58 -23.13 -36.06 -0.65
N SER A 59 -22.27 -37.09 -0.76
CA SER A 59 -22.23 -38.30 -1.63
C SER A 59 -21.57 -38.12 -3.02
N GLU A 60 -20.51 -38.90 -3.25
CA GLU A 60 -19.74 -39.06 -4.49
C GLU A 60 -20.54 -39.70 -5.64
N LEU A 61 -20.22 -39.33 -6.90
CA LEU A 61 -20.07 -40.28 -8.02
C LEU A 61 -19.42 -39.65 -9.29
N ALA A 62 -18.20 -40.11 -9.59
CA ALA A 62 -17.60 -40.51 -10.90
C ALA A 62 -17.65 -39.57 -12.14
N ARG A 63 -16.71 -39.54 -13.11
CA ARG A 63 -15.36 -40.07 -13.40
C ARG A 63 -14.98 -39.55 -14.82
N ASN A 64 -13.70 -39.29 -15.06
CA ASN A 64 -12.91 -39.46 -16.30
C ASN A 64 -13.29 -38.76 -17.62
N ILE A 65 -12.39 -37.89 -18.14
CA ILE A 65 -11.87 -37.83 -19.55
C ILE A 65 -10.42 -37.25 -19.51
N PRO A 66 -9.46 -37.67 -20.39
CA PRO A 66 -8.02 -37.66 -20.11
C PRO A 66 -7.14 -36.56 -20.78
N SER A 67 -6.00 -36.33 -20.12
CA SER A 67 -4.64 -35.93 -20.55
C SER A 67 -4.36 -35.11 -21.83
N ARG A 68 -3.48 -34.10 -21.66
CA ARG A 68 -2.21 -33.97 -22.40
C ARG A 68 -1.20 -33.15 -21.56
N SER A 69 -0.12 -33.80 -21.17
CA SER A 69 1.03 -33.21 -20.50
C SER A 69 2.14 -32.91 -21.51
N PHE A 70 2.80 -31.76 -21.37
CA PHE A 70 4.09 -31.49 -22.00
C PHE A 70 5.19 -31.67 -20.95
N SER A 71 6.15 -32.53 -21.27
CA SER A 71 7.31 -32.87 -20.43
C SER A 71 8.52 -32.06 -20.89
N CYS A 72 9.09 -31.25 -20.01
CA CYS A 72 10.45 -30.73 -20.18
C CYS A 72 11.39 -31.55 -19.29
N LYS A 73 11.81 -32.71 -19.80
CA LYS A 73 12.93 -33.49 -19.26
C LYS A 73 14.11 -33.17 -20.14
N ASP A 74 14.98 -32.28 -19.70
CA ASP A 74 16.40 -32.18 -20.12
C ASP A 74 17.14 -31.14 -19.25
N PHE A 75 17.20 -31.37 -17.93
CA PHE A 75 18.26 -30.82 -17.10
C PHE A 75 18.89 -31.94 -16.26
N LEU A 76 20.22 -31.98 -16.29
CA LEU A 76 21.09 -33.00 -15.71
C LEU A 76 20.90 -33.12 -14.17
N PRO A 77 21.08 -34.32 -13.59
CA PRO A 77 20.81 -34.57 -12.19
C PRO A 77 21.89 -33.95 -11.29
N ILE A 78 21.53 -32.90 -10.54
CA ILE A 78 22.31 -32.43 -9.39
C ILE A 78 22.09 -33.42 -8.25
N LYS A 79 23.18 -34.02 -7.76
CA LYS A 79 23.17 -34.88 -6.58
C LYS A 79 22.73 -34.07 -5.36
N GLN A 80 21.51 -34.34 -4.87
CA GLN A 80 21.12 -33.98 -3.51
C GLN A 80 21.93 -34.85 -2.54
N GLU A 81 22.93 -34.29 -1.87
CA GLU A 81 23.46 -34.89 -0.65
C GLU A 81 22.40 -34.77 0.44
N LYS A 82 21.82 -35.91 0.82
CA LYS A 82 20.91 -36.05 1.96
C LYS A 82 21.67 -35.70 3.25
N GLU A 83 21.42 -34.54 3.81
CA GLU A 83 21.72 -34.24 5.21
C GLU A 83 20.91 -35.17 6.12
N LYS A 84 21.62 -36.09 6.76
CA LYS A 84 21.06 -37.22 7.53
C LYS A 84 20.64 -36.84 8.96
N SER A 85 20.73 -35.57 9.36
CA SER A 85 20.40 -35.10 10.71
C SER A 85 18.96 -34.59 10.88
N LEU A 86 18.19 -34.44 9.78
CA LEU A 86 16.81 -33.93 9.81
C LEU A 86 15.72 -35.01 9.90
N SER A 87 16.06 -36.30 9.81
CA SER A 87 15.05 -37.37 9.68
C SER A 87 14.24 -37.67 10.94
N GLU A 88 14.74 -37.34 12.13
CA GLU A 88 13.99 -37.54 13.39
C GLU A 88 12.90 -36.47 13.60
N ASN A 89 13.02 -35.31 12.96
CA ASN A 89 12.00 -34.25 13.04
C ASN A 89 10.84 -34.46 12.06
N MET A 90 11.05 -35.13 10.92
CA MET A 90 10.00 -35.35 9.90
C MET A 90 8.76 -36.08 10.44
N ASP A 91 8.92 -36.99 11.40
CA ASP A 91 7.80 -37.75 11.99
C ASP A 91 6.92 -36.88 12.92
N ALA A 92 7.47 -35.81 13.50
CA ALA A 92 6.69 -34.80 14.23
C ALA A 92 5.97 -33.84 13.26
N PHE A 93 6.60 -33.54 12.13
CA PHE A 93 6.03 -32.71 11.06
C PHE A 93 4.85 -33.40 10.36
N GLU A 94 4.92 -34.69 10.08
CA GLU A 94 3.80 -35.44 9.47
C GLU A 94 2.61 -35.52 10.43
N LYS A 95 2.85 -35.69 11.75
CA LYS A 95 1.79 -35.67 12.77
C LYS A 95 1.11 -34.31 12.93
N VAL A 96 1.86 -33.22 12.75
CA VAL A 96 1.31 -31.86 12.75
C VAL A 96 0.57 -31.57 11.45
N ARG A 97 1.12 -32.01 10.30
CA ARG A 97 0.48 -31.93 8.98
C ARG A 97 -0.92 -32.56 8.96
N THR A 98 -1.06 -33.80 9.43
CA THR A 98 -2.37 -34.48 9.48
C THR A 98 -3.37 -33.80 10.42
N LYS A 99 -2.86 -33.06 11.42
CA LYS A 99 -3.67 -32.30 12.39
C LYS A 99 -4.09 -30.92 11.88
N LEU A 100 -3.34 -30.37 10.91
CA LEU A 100 -3.59 -29.08 10.26
C LEU A 100 -4.51 -29.22 9.04
N GLU A 101 -4.45 -30.34 8.31
CA GLU A 101 -5.33 -30.62 7.15
C GLU A 101 -6.78 -30.96 7.55
N THR A 102 -7.09 -31.06 8.85
CA THR A 102 -8.41 -31.50 9.37
C THR A 102 -9.23 -30.40 10.04
N GLN A 103 -8.77 -29.13 10.07
CA GLN A 103 -9.53 -28.02 10.65
C GLN A 103 -10.15 -27.12 9.57
N PRO A 104 -11.38 -26.60 9.77
CA PRO A 104 -12.01 -25.72 8.82
C PRO A 104 -11.27 -24.37 8.75
N GLN A 105 -11.02 -23.90 7.52
CA GLN A 105 -10.49 -22.56 7.26
C GLN A 105 -11.60 -21.53 7.50
N GLU A 106 -11.32 -20.48 8.27
CA GLU A 106 -12.15 -19.29 8.39
C GLU A 106 -11.41 -18.12 7.69
N GLU A 107 -12.11 -17.46 6.75
CA GLU A 107 -11.61 -16.37 5.89
C GLU A 107 -11.30 -15.09 6.69
N TYR A 108 -10.35 -14.28 6.22
CA TYR A 108 -9.99 -12.99 6.81
C TYR A 108 -10.73 -11.84 6.09
N GLU A 109 -11.28 -10.90 6.85
CA GLU A 109 -11.87 -9.65 6.34
C GLU A 109 -10.82 -8.61 5.95
N ILE A 110 -10.94 -8.14 4.71
CA ILE A 110 -10.33 -6.92 4.19
C ILE A 110 -11.05 -5.74 4.83
N ILE A 111 -10.32 -4.72 5.30
CA ILE A 111 -10.91 -3.50 5.88
C ILE A 111 -11.67 -2.75 4.79
N ASN A 112 -13.00 -2.78 4.89
CA ASN A 112 -13.93 -2.16 3.96
C ASN A 112 -14.04 -0.64 4.15
N ALA A 113 -14.60 0.05 3.15
CA ALA A 113 -14.95 1.47 3.25
C ALA A 113 -15.86 1.74 4.46
N GLU A 114 -15.37 2.52 5.44
CA GLU A 114 -16.16 2.98 6.60
C GLU A 114 -16.59 4.44 6.37
N ILE A 115 -17.87 4.76 6.58
CA ILE A 115 -18.36 6.15 6.51
C ILE A 115 -19.25 6.48 7.71
N LYS A 116 -19.07 7.69 8.26
CA LYS A 116 -19.91 8.23 9.35
C LYS A 116 -20.90 9.23 8.78
N HIS A 117 -22.19 9.00 8.99
CA HIS A 117 -23.26 9.86 8.50
C HIS A 117 -24.51 9.68 9.36
N GLY A 118 -25.25 10.76 9.64
CA GLY A 118 -26.53 10.65 10.37
C GLY A 118 -26.46 10.11 11.80
N GLY A 119 -25.29 10.16 12.44
CA GLY A 119 -25.07 9.53 13.74
C GLY A 119 -24.89 8.00 13.68
N PHE A 120 -24.74 7.44 12.48
CA PHE A 120 -24.39 6.05 12.25
C PHE A 120 -23.00 5.91 11.63
N VAL A 121 -22.40 4.73 11.80
CA VAL A 121 -21.22 4.28 11.08
C VAL A 121 -21.65 3.15 10.14
N TYR A 122 -21.31 3.25 8.86
CA TYR A 122 -21.60 2.25 7.83
C TYR A 122 -20.31 1.59 7.40
N TYR A 123 -20.29 0.27 7.32
CA TYR A 123 -19.12 -0.53 6.99
C TYR A 123 -19.55 -1.93 6.52
N GLN A 124 -18.61 -2.75 6.06
CA GLN A 124 -18.88 -4.18 5.85
C GLN A 124 -18.30 -5.01 6.99
N GLU A 125 -19.14 -5.89 7.52
CA GLU A 125 -18.85 -6.95 8.49
C GLU A 125 -19.20 -8.29 7.81
N GLY A 126 -18.22 -9.16 7.67
CA GLY A 126 -18.32 -10.40 6.92
C GLY A 126 -18.71 -10.15 5.47
N CYS A 127 -19.72 -10.88 5.01
CA CYS A 127 -20.37 -10.66 3.72
C CYS A 127 -21.52 -9.65 3.80
N CYS A 128 -21.63 -8.81 4.83
CA CYS A 128 -22.78 -7.92 5.02
C CYS A 128 -22.39 -6.45 5.02
N LEU A 129 -23.14 -5.61 4.30
CA LEU A 129 -23.18 -4.17 4.54
C LEU A 129 -24.01 -3.93 5.81
N VAL A 130 -23.45 -3.22 6.77
CA VAL A 130 -24.08 -2.96 8.08
C VAL A 130 -24.01 -1.48 8.44
N ARG A 131 -24.87 -1.05 9.38
CA ARG A 131 -24.74 0.23 10.08
C ARG A 131 -24.87 0.08 11.59
N SER A 132 -24.16 0.89 12.38
CA SER A 132 -24.25 0.91 13.85
C SER A 132 -24.38 2.34 14.40
N LYS A 133 -25.05 2.51 15.54
CA LYS A 133 -25.18 3.82 16.24
C LYS A 133 -23.94 4.20 17.06
N ASP A 134 -23.14 3.20 17.43
CA ASP A 134 -21.92 3.37 18.21
C ASP A 134 -20.70 2.94 17.37
N GLU A 135 -19.55 3.57 17.62
CA GLU A 135 -18.26 3.13 17.08
C GLU A 135 -17.82 1.77 17.65
N GLU A 136 -18.43 1.34 18.77
CA GLU A 136 -18.22 0.04 19.39
C GLU A 136 -19.40 -0.86 19.03
N ALA A 137 -19.17 -1.80 18.10
CA ALA A 137 -20.08 -2.90 17.81
C ALA A 137 -20.24 -3.78 19.06
N ASP A 138 -21.15 -3.41 19.96
CA ASP A 138 -21.77 -4.39 20.84
C ASP A 138 -22.63 -5.28 19.94
N ASN A 139 -22.54 -6.60 20.08
CA ASN A 139 -23.10 -7.61 19.16
C ASN A 139 -24.63 -7.50 18.92
N ASP A 140 -25.31 -6.60 19.63
CA ASP A 140 -26.75 -6.34 19.54
C ASP A 140 -27.11 -4.95 18.99
N ASN A 141 -26.15 -4.13 18.52
CA ASN A 141 -26.40 -2.71 18.17
C ASN A 141 -26.03 -2.33 16.72
N TYR A 142 -25.93 -3.30 15.81
CA TYR A 142 -25.78 -3.05 14.38
C TYR A 142 -26.96 -3.64 13.59
N GLU A 143 -27.33 -2.95 12.52
CA GLU A 143 -28.38 -3.33 11.59
C GLU A 143 -27.74 -3.82 10.30
N VAL A 144 -28.10 -5.04 9.88
CA VAL A 144 -27.69 -5.58 8.58
C VAL A 144 -28.53 -4.91 7.51
N LEU A 145 -27.87 -4.21 6.60
CA LEU A 145 -28.50 -3.49 5.50
C LEU A 145 -28.63 -4.38 4.26
N PHE A 146 -27.62 -5.21 3.97
CA PHE A 146 -27.63 -6.10 2.81
C PHE A 146 -26.58 -7.22 2.93
N ASN A 147 -26.92 -8.44 2.50
CA ASN A 147 -25.98 -9.56 2.39
C ASN A 147 -25.40 -9.65 0.96
N LEU A 148 -24.10 -9.43 0.83
CA LEU A 148 -23.35 -9.47 -0.43
C LEU A 148 -23.35 -10.85 -1.10
N GLU A 149 -23.56 -11.95 -0.37
CA GLU A 149 -23.70 -13.30 -0.95
C GLU A 149 -24.88 -13.38 -1.94
N GLU A 150 -25.90 -12.53 -1.77
CA GLU A 150 -27.05 -12.45 -2.67
C GLU A 150 -26.63 -12.02 -4.10
N LEU A 151 -25.49 -11.33 -4.24
CA LEU A 151 -24.95 -10.91 -5.53
C LEU A 151 -24.30 -12.06 -6.32
N LYS A 152 -24.03 -13.21 -5.67
CA LYS A 152 -23.36 -14.38 -6.27
C LYS A 152 -22.01 -14.02 -6.93
N LEU A 153 -21.30 -13.09 -6.29
CA LEU A 153 -19.94 -12.71 -6.66
C LEU A 153 -18.94 -13.56 -5.86
N ASP A 154 -17.76 -13.78 -6.43
CA ASP A 154 -16.69 -14.49 -5.75
C ASP A 154 -15.96 -13.54 -4.80
N GLN A 155 -15.97 -13.85 -3.50
CA GLN A 155 -15.37 -13.05 -2.42
C GLN A 155 -15.56 -11.52 -2.56
N PRO A 156 -16.80 -11.02 -2.53
CA PRO A 156 -17.08 -9.60 -2.71
C PRO A 156 -16.64 -8.75 -1.51
N PHE A 157 -16.13 -7.56 -1.78
CA PHE A 157 -15.84 -6.55 -0.76
C PHE A 157 -16.35 -5.15 -1.17
N ILE A 158 -16.60 -4.30 -0.17
CA ILE A 158 -17.09 -2.93 -0.35
C ILE A 158 -15.91 -1.95 -0.48
N ASP A 159 -15.77 -1.39 -1.68
CA ASP A 159 -14.72 -0.43 -2.04
C ASP A 159 -15.11 1.02 -1.66
N CYS A 160 -16.41 1.36 -1.66
CA CYS A 160 -16.88 2.71 -1.35
C CYS A 160 -18.33 2.69 -0.84
N ILE A 161 -18.65 3.54 0.15
CA ILE A 161 -20.02 3.77 0.64
C ILE A 161 -20.35 5.27 0.56
N ARG A 162 -21.57 5.59 0.13
CA ARG A 162 -22.17 6.93 0.24
C ARG A 162 -23.59 6.84 0.76
N VAL A 163 -23.89 7.60 1.80
CA VAL A 163 -25.24 7.71 2.37
C VAL A 163 -25.91 8.92 1.75
N ALA A 164 -27.17 8.76 1.38
CA ALA A 164 -27.97 9.85 0.82
C ALA A 164 -28.26 10.90 1.91
N PRO A 165 -28.25 12.21 1.59
CA PRO A 165 -28.47 13.29 2.55
C PRO A 165 -29.73 13.18 3.42
N ASP A 166 -30.80 12.56 2.92
CA ASP A 166 -32.04 12.33 3.67
C ASP A 166 -32.04 11.04 4.51
N GLU A 167 -30.94 10.29 4.46
CA GLU A 167 -30.71 9.02 5.16
C GLU A 167 -31.70 7.90 4.80
N LYS A 168 -32.44 8.02 3.68
CA LYS A 168 -33.32 6.96 3.17
C LYS A 168 -32.57 5.93 2.33
N TYR A 169 -31.38 6.27 1.82
CA TYR A 169 -30.63 5.43 0.90
C TYR A 169 -29.15 5.32 1.23
N VAL A 170 -28.57 4.15 0.91
CA VAL A 170 -27.12 3.91 0.93
C VAL A 170 -26.72 3.35 -0.42
N ALA A 171 -25.70 3.95 -1.02
CA ALA A 171 -25.02 3.43 -2.20
C ALA A 171 -23.69 2.79 -1.79
N ALA A 172 -23.43 1.56 -2.27
CA ALA A 172 -22.18 0.85 -1.98
C ALA A 172 -21.56 0.26 -3.26
N LYS A 173 -20.27 0.54 -3.49
CA LYS A 173 -19.47 -0.02 -4.60
C LYS A 173 -18.90 -1.37 -4.16
N ILE A 174 -19.29 -2.44 -4.84
CA ILE A 174 -18.85 -3.80 -4.59
C ILE A 174 -17.83 -4.20 -5.65
N ARG A 175 -16.73 -4.85 -5.24
CA ARG A 175 -15.69 -5.39 -6.10
C ARG A 175 -15.34 -6.82 -5.69
N THR A 176 -14.64 -7.53 -6.57
CA THR A 176 -14.01 -8.82 -6.29
C THR A 176 -12.51 -8.67 -6.54
N GLU A 177 -11.66 -9.41 -5.84
CA GLU A 177 -10.19 -9.25 -5.94
C GLU A 177 -9.68 -9.46 -7.38
N ASP A 178 -10.26 -10.42 -8.10
CA ASP A 178 -9.84 -10.80 -9.45
C ASP A 178 -10.48 -9.95 -10.57
N SER A 179 -11.22 -8.88 -10.22
CA SER A 179 -11.95 -8.08 -11.21
C SER A 179 -11.76 -6.56 -11.04
N GLU A 180 -11.55 -5.90 -12.18
CA GLU A 180 -11.65 -4.44 -12.29
C GLU A 180 -13.10 -3.97 -12.52
N ALA A 181 -14.05 -4.89 -12.69
CA ALA A 181 -15.47 -4.58 -12.73
C ALA A 181 -16.02 -4.41 -11.30
N SER A 182 -16.84 -3.39 -11.13
CA SER A 182 -17.51 -3.06 -9.87
C SER A 182 -19.03 -3.04 -10.07
N THR A 183 -19.78 -3.25 -9.00
CA THR A 183 -21.24 -3.08 -8.99
C THR A 183 -21.63 -2.09 -7.90
N CYS A 184 -22.39 -1.06 -8.23
CA CYS A 184 -22.97 -0.17 -7.22
C CYS A 184 -24.36 -0.69 -6.83
N ILE A 185 -24.56 -1.04 -5.57
CA ILE A 185 -25.87 -1.40 -5.02
C ILE A 185 -26.48 -0.20 -4.28
N ILE A 186 -27.80 -0.07 -4.37
CA ILE A 186 -28.57 0.95 -3.65
C ILE A 186 -29.50 0.24 -2.68
N VAL A 187 -29.32 0.49 -1.40
CA VAL A 187 -30.12 -0.08 -0.31
C VAL A 187 -31.02 1.01 0.26
N LYS A 188 -32.33 0.75 0.28
CA LYS A 188 -33.31 1.58 0.98
C LYS A 188 -33.27 1.28 2.46
N LEU A 189 -33.08 2.31 3.26
CA LEU A 189 -33.09 2.27 4.71
C LEU A 189 -34.54 2.37 5.22
N SER A 190 -34.97 1.36 5.97
CA SER A 190 -36.27 1.30 6.64
C SER A 190 -36.19 0.27 7.77
N ASP A 191 -37.29 0.00 8.48
CA ASP A 191 -37.33 -1.06 9.51
C ASP A 191 -36.88 -2.44 8.97
N GLN A 192 -36.99 -2.65 7.65
CA GLN A 192 -36.45 -3.78 6.92
C GLN A 192 -35.68 -3.26 5.69
N PRO A 193 -34.35 -3.14 5.76
CA PRO A 193 -33.55 -2.70 4.63
C PRO A 193 -33.73 -3.60 3.40
N VAL A 194 -33.82 -3.01 2.21
CA VAL A 194 -33.99 -3.75 0.94
C VAL A 194 -33.12 -3.13 -0.15
N MET A 195 -32.46 -3.96 -0.96
CA MET A 195 -31.80 -3.51 -2.18
C MET A 195 -32.84 -3.02 -3.20
N GLU A 196 -32.88 -1.71 -3.44
CA GLU A 196 -33.81 -1.08 -4.36
C GLU A 196 -33.31 -1.07 -5.81
N ALA A 197 -31.98 -0.98 -6.00
CA ALA A 197 -31.36 -1.00 -7.32
C ALA A 197 -29.94 -1.56 -7.29
N SER A 198 -29.47 -1.98 -8.45
CA SER A 198 -28.08 -2.36 -8.69
C SER A 198 -27.65 -1.88 -10.08
N PHE A 199 -26.49 -1.24 -10.14
CA PHE A 199 -25.90 -0.68 -11.35
C PHE A 199 -24.53 -1.33 -11.59
N PRO A 200 -24.36 -2.13 -12.66
CA PRO A 200 -23.08 -2.75 -12.96
C PRO A 200 -22.09 -1.73 -13.56
N ASN A 201 -20.81 -2.02 -13.40
CA ASN A 201 -19.66 -1.26 -13.89
C ASN A 201 -19.64 0.21 -13.45
N VAL A 202 -19.92 0.51 -12.19
CA VAL A 202 -19.90 1.89 -11.69
C VAL A 202 -18.51 2.25 -11.14
N SER A 203 -17.89 3.30 -11.68
CA SER A 203 -16.54 3.72 -11.23
C SER A 203 -16.58 4.72 -10.07
N SER A 204 -17.38 5.78 -10.18
CA SER A 204 -17.58 6.82 -9.16
C SER A 204 -19.06 7.15 -9.01
N PHE A 205 -19.52 7.47 -7.80
CA PHE A 205 -20.89 7.93 -7.55
C PHE A 205 -20.94 8.89 -6.36
N GLU A 206 -21.88 9.82 -6.39
CA GLU A 206 -22.12 10.79 -5.33
C GLU A 206 -23.61 11.12 -5.23
N TRP A 207 -24.08 11.41 -4.01
CA TRP A 207 -25.43 11.91 -3.75
C TRP A 207 -25.45 13.43 -3.72
N VAL A 208 -26.51 14.01 -4.27
CA VAL A 208 -26.85 15.42 -4.13
C VAL A 208 -28.31 15.56 -3.75
N LYS A 209 -28.65 16.64 -3.06
CA LYS A 209 -29.98 16.87 -2.50
C LYS A 209 -30.69 17.99 -3.26
N ASP A 210 -31.74 17.64 -3.99
CA ASP A 210 -32.57 18.61 -4.69
C ASP A 210 -33.31 19.57 -3.72
N GLU A 211 -33.68 20.75 -4.20
CA GLU A 211 -34.49 21.76 -3.47
C GLU A 211 -35.85 21.21 -3.04
N GLU A 212 -36.38 20.23 -3.78
CA GLU A 212 -37.61 19.50 -3.43
C GLU A 212 -37.39 18.39 -2.39
N GLU A 213 -36.21 18.33 -1.76
CA GLU A 213 -35.81 17.33 -0.75
C GLU A 213 -35.76 15.89 -1.29
N GLU A 214 -35.58 15.73 -2.61
CA GLU A 214 -35.36 14.43 -3.26
C GLU A 214 -33.85 14.20 -3.47
N ASP A 215 -33.34 13.07 -2.98
CA ASP A 215 -31.95 12.69 -3.18
C ASP A 215 -31.73 12.11 -4.58
N VAL A 216 -30.77 12.70 -5.30
CA VAL A 216 -30.37 12.30 -6.65
C VAL A 216 -28.98 11.66 -6.59
N LEU A 217 -28.87 10.42 -7.06
CA LEU A 217 -27.59 9.74 -7.22
C LEU A 217 -27.03 10.04 -8.61
N PHE A 218 -25.84 10.62 -8.65
CA PHE A 218 -25.04 10.66 -9.86
C PHE A 218 -24.03 9.51 -9.85
N TYR A 219 -23.86 8.84 -10.98
CA TYR A 219 -22.87 7.78 -11.09
C TYR A 219 -22.28 7.69 -12.50
N THR A 220 -21.02 7.24 -12.60
CA THR A 220 -20.37 6.97 -13.88
C THR A 220 -20.50 5.51 -14.28
N PHE A 221 -20.54 5.27 -15.58
CA PHE A 221 -20.54 3.92 -16.13
C PHE A 221 -19.23 3.63 -16.86
N GLN A 222 -18.60 2.52 -16.47
CA GLN A 222 -17.34 2.04 -17.02
C GLN A 222 -17.58 0.95 -18.07
N ARG A 223 -16.93 1.09 -19.22
CA ARG A 223 -16.88 0.02 -20.24
C ARG A 223 -15.47 -0.08 -20.80
N ASN A 224 -14.90 -1.28 -20.82
CA ASN A 224 -13.53 -1.53 -21.27
C ASN A 224 -12.50 -0.63 -20.56
N LEU A 225 -12.63 -0.49 -19.23
CA LEU A 225 -11.77 0.35 -18.38
C LEU A 225 -11.79 1.84 -18.71
N ARG A 226 -12.88 2.32 -19.31
CA ARG A 226 -13.10 3.73 -19.61
C ARG A 226 -14.44 4.20 -19.10
N CYS A 227 -14.46 5.37 -18.46
CA CYS A 227 -15.67 6.04 -18.00
C CYS A 227 -15.92 7.25 -18.87
N HIS A 228 -16.98 7.21 -19.67
CA HIS A 228 -17.39 8.33 -20.53
C HIS A 228 -18.80 8.82 -20.21
N ASP A 229 -19.64 7.95 -19.66
CA ASP A 229 -21.05 8.25 -19.42
C ASP A 229 -21.28 8.59 -17.95
N VAL A 230 -22.06 9.64 -17.71
CA VAL A 230 -22.61 10.01 -16.40
C VAL A 230 -24.12 9.78 -16.45
N TYR A 231 -24.63 9.13 -15.43
CA TYR A 231 -26.05 8.92 -15.20
C TYR A 231 -26.48 9.69 -13.96
N ARG A 232 -27.76 10.05 -13.91
CA ARG A 232 -28.42 10.52 -12.70
C ARG A 232 -29.69 9.71 -12.46
N ALA A 233 -29.93 9.34 -11.22
CA ALA A 233 -31.03 8.47 -10.84
C ALA A 233 -31.70 8.92 -9.53
N THR A 234 -33.00 8.69 -9.46
CA THR A 234 -33.82 8.84 -8.25
C THR A 234 -34.53 7.54 -7.93
N PHE A 235 -35.05 7.43 -6.72
CA PHE A 235 -35.57 6.20 -6.14
C PHE A 235 -36.95 6.44 -5.49
N GLY A 236 -37.64 5.38 -5.11
CA GLY A 236 -39.00 5.46 -4.57
C GLY A 236 -40.05 5.73 -5.65
N ASP A 237 -41.05 6.56 -5.32
CA ASP A 237 -42.23 6.78 -6.17
C ASP A 237 -41.90 7.60 -7.44
N ASN A 238 -40.85 8.44 -7.38
CA ASN A 238 -40.38 9.28 -8.48
C ASN A 238 -39.22 8.65 -9.28
N LYS A 239 -39.08 7.32 -9.23
CA LYS A 239 -37.95 6.60 -9.82
C LYS A 239 -37.66 7.02 -11.27
N ARG A 240 -36.48 7.60 -11.47
CA ARG A 240 -35.93 7.98 -12.78
C ARG A 240 -34.50 7.48 -12.87
N ASN A 241 -34.07 7.10 -14.07
CA ASN A 241 -32.66 6.85 -14.36
C ASN A 241 -32.40 7.28 -15.80
N GLU A 242 -31.53 8.27 -15.98
CA GLU A 242 -31.20 8.78 -17.30
C GLU A 242 -29.71 9.04 -17.45
N ARG A 243 -29.23 8.87 -18.68
CA ARG A 243 -27.89 9.28 -19.05
C ARG A 243 -27.86 10.80 -19.17
N PHE A 244 -27.12 11.43 -18.26
CA PHE A 244 -26.98 12.87 -18.15
C PHE A 244 -25.92 13.43 -19.10
N TYR A 245 -24.77 12.75 -19.20
CA TYR A 245 -23.64 13.20 -20.02
C TYR A 245 -22.92 12.03 -20.70
N THR A 246 -22.33 12.28 -21.87
CA THR A 246 -21.43 11.37 -22.58
C THR A 246 -20.24 12.13 -23.13
N GLU A 247 -19.04 11.77 -22.70
CA GLU A 247 -17.79 12.20 -23.34
C GLU A 247 -17.66 11.55 -24.73
N LYS A 248 -17.41 12.39 -25.74
CA LYS A 248 -17.31 12.00 -27.14
C LYS A 248 -15.87 11.65 -27.54
N ASP A 249 -14.88 12.24 -26.88
CA ASP A 249 -13.47 12.00 -27.09
C ASP A 249 -12.98 10.83 -26.21
N PRO A 250 -12.65 9.68 -26.81
CA PRO A 250 -12.30 8.46 -26.07
C PRO A 250 -10.93 8.52 -25.37
N SER A 251 -10.19 9.64 -25.49
CA SER A 251 -8.92 9.87 -24.78
C SER A 251 -9.12 10.48 -23.39
N TYR A 252 -10.33 10.92 -23.06
CA TYR A 252 -10.68 11.50 -21.77
C TYR A 252 -11.43 10.52 -20.89
N PHE A 253 -11.21 10.63 -19.59
CA PHE A 253 -11.91 9.90 -18.56
C PHE A 253 -12.81 10.85 -17.78
N VAL A 254 -14.00 10.37 -17.41
CA VAL A 254 -14.99 11.11 -16.64
C VAL A 254 -15.13 10.50 -15.25
N PHE A 255 -15.05 11.34 -14.22
CA PHE A 255 -15.38 10.95 -12.85
C PHE A 255 -16.12 12.07 -12.12
N LEU A 256 -16.78 11.69 -11.02
CA LEU A 256 -17.57 12.59 -10.19
C LEU A 256 -16.83 12.93 -8.91
N TYR A 257 -17.01 14.16 -8.43
CA TYR A 257 -16.53 14.59 -7.12
C TYR A 257 -17.48 15.61 -6.51
N LEU A 258 -17.92 15.37 -5.27
CA LEU A 258 -18.73 16.30 -4.51
C LEU A 258 -17.81 17.23 -3.70
N THR A 259 -18.03 18.54 -3.78
CA THR A 259 -17.23 19.51 -3.01
C THR A 259 -17.37 19.25 -1.51
N LYS A 260 -16.36 19.63 -0.72
CA LYS A 260 -16.31 19.30 0.72
C LYS A 260 -17.43 19.91 1.55
N ASP A 261 -18.00 21.00 1.07
CA ASP A 261 -19.18 21.65 1.65
C ASP A 261 -20.51 21.13 1.08
N SER A 262 -20.45 20.12 0.22
CA SER A 262 -21.56 19.48 -0.48
C SER A 262 -22.41 20.41 -1.35
N ARG A 263 -21.91 21.62 -1.66
CA ARG A 263 -22.65 22.60 -2.45
C ARG A 263 -22.70 22.23 -3.93
N PHE A 264 -21.61 21.71 -4.48
CA PHE A 264 -21.52 21.40 -5.92
C PHE A 264 -21.06 19.96 -6.15
N LEU A 265 -21.70 19.31 -7.12
CA LEU A 265 -21.18 18.10 -7.74
C LEU A 265 -20.39 18.50 -8.99
N THR A 266 -19.20 17.95 -9.14
CA THR A 266 -18.31 18.22 -10.27
C THR A 266 -18.27 17.02 -11.23
N ILE A 267 -18.44 17.28 -12.52
CA ILE A 267 -18.11 16.34 -13.59
C ILE A 267 -16.71 16.69 -14.08
N ASN A 268 -15.75 15.84 -13.71
CA ASN A 268 -14.35 16.02 -14.04
C ASN A 268 -14.01 15.21 -15.27
N ILE A 269 -13.55 15.88 -16.31
CA ILE A 269 -13.21 15.28 -17.58
C ILE A 269 -11.74 15.52 -17.84
N MET A 270 -10.92 14.48 -17.84
CA MET A 270 -9.48 14.66 -17.95
C MET A 270 -8.75 13.52 -18.64
N ASN A 271 -7.57 13.86 -19.16
CA ASN A 271 -6.52 12.92 -19.50
C ASN A 271 -5.24 13.32 -18.76
N LYS A 272 -4.09 12.72 -19.12
CA LYS A 272 -2.82 12.98 -18.41
C LYS A 272 -2.31 14.42 -18.47
N THR A 273 -2.84 15.27 -19.36
CA THR A 273 -2.31 16.63 -19.58
C THR A 273 -3.36 17.72 -19.65
N THR A 274 -4.64 17.37 -19.76
CA THR A 274 -5.72 18.33 -20.01
C THR A 274 -6.94 17.97 -19.17
N SER A 275 -7.55 18.94 -18.50
CA SER A 275 -8.82 18.77 -17.80
C SER A 275 -9.89 19.78 -18.23
N GLU A 276 -11.13 19.44 -17.92
CA GLU A 276 -12.32 20.28 -17.98
C GLU A 276 -13.27 19.87 -16.86
N VAL A 277 -13.85 20.84 -16.18
CA VAL A 277 -14.74 20.62 -15.04
C VAL A 277 -16.05 21.35 -15.27
N TRP A 278 -17.14 20.64 -15.05
CA TRP A 278 -18.50 21.17 -15.06
C TRP A 278 -19.07 21.09 -13.64
N LEU A 279 -19.76 22.14 -13.20
CA LEU A 279 -20.44 22.21 -11.91
C LEU A 279 -21.92 21.93 -12.07
N ILE A 280 -22.46 21.10 -11.18
CA ILE A 280 -23.88 20.92 -10.95
C ILE A 280 -24.15 21.50 -9.57
N ASP A 281 -25.09 22.44 -9.49
CA ASP A 281 -25.56 22.94 -8.21
C ASP A 281 -26.23 21.80 -7.46
N GLY A 282 -25.71 21.48 -6.27
CA GLY A 282 -26.22 20.39 -5.45
C GLY A 282 -27.66 20.59 -5.04
N LEU A 283 -28.14 21.84 -4.93
CA LEU A 283 -29.53 22.20 -4.63
C LEU A 283 -30.43 22.21 -5.87
N SER A 284 -29.86 22.23 -7.08
CA SER A 284 -30.63 22.22 -8.32
C SER A 284 -30.05 21.20 -9.31
N PRO A 285 -29.99 19.90 -8.94
CA PRO A 285 -29.31 18.85 -9.71
C PRO A 285 -29.94 18.58 -11.09
N TRP A 286 -31.13 19.12 -11.33
CA TRP A 286 -31.84 19.02 -12.60
C TRP A 286 -31.48 20.12 -13.60
N ASP A 287 -30.91 21.23 -13.13
CA ASP A 287 -30.52 22.35 -13.97
C ASP A 287 -29.30 22.01 -14.86
N PRO A 288 -29.12 22.73 -15.98
CA PRO A 288 -27.95 22.55 -16.82
C PRO A 288 -26.65 22.80 -16.06
N PRO A 289 -25.61 21.98 -16.26
CA PRO A 289 -24.35 22.17 -15.57
C PRO A 289 -23.62 23.41 -16.09
N VAL A 290 -22.91 24.09 -15.19
CA VAL A 290 -22.11 25.28 -15.49
C VAL A 290 -20.68 24.86 -15.83
N LEU A 291 -20.22 25.17 -17.04
CA LEU A 291 -18.83 24.97 -17.43
C LEU A 291 -17.94 25.98 -16.70
N ILE A 292 -16.91 25.49 -16.00
CA ILE A 292 -15.90 26.36 -15.38
C ILE A 292 -15.00 26.93 -16.47
N GLN A 293 -14.31 26.05 -17.19
CA GLN A 293 -13.38 26.46 -18.23
C GLN A 293 -13.26 25.40 -19.32
N LYS A 294 -13.51 25.80 -20.56
CA LYS A 294 -13.28 24.92 -21.72
C LYS A 294 -11.83 24.43 -21.77
N ARG A 295 -11.61 23.17 -22.13
CA ARG A 295 -10.29 22.54 -22.26
C ARG A 295 -9.28 23.43 -22.97
N ILE A 296 -8.12 23.58 -22.34
CA ILE A 296 -6.92 24.16 -22.93
C ILE A 296 -5.85 23.07 -22.89
N HIS A 297 -5.30 22.72 -24.06
CA HIS A 297 -4.30 21.65 -24.14
C HIS A 297 -3.10 21.93 -23.22
N GLY A 298 -2.75 20.96 -22.37
CA GLY A 298 -1.65 21.07 -21.41
C GLY A 298 -2.03 21.72 -20.08
N VAL A 299 -3.28 22.17 -19.91
CA VAL A 299 -3.79 22.73 -18.67
C VAL A 299 -4.58 21.69 -17.89
N LEU A 300 -4.07 21.35 -16.71
CA LEU A 300 -4.74 20.61 -15.67
C LEU A 300 -5.26 21.60 -14.62
N TYR A 301 -6.48 21.37 -14.17
CA TYR A 301 -7.10 22.07 -13.06
C TYR A 301 -8.10 21.20 -12.33
N TYR A 302 -8.17 21.38 -11.02
CA TYR A 302 -9.07 20.72 -10.07
C TYR A 302 -9.79 21.80 -9.27
N VAL A 303 -11.04 21.56 -8.90
CA VAL A 303 -11.91 22.59 -8.33
C VAL A 303 -12.50 22.14 -7.01
N GLU A 304 -12.41 23.03 -6.04
CA GLU A 304 -13.15 22.98 -4.79
C GLU A 304 -14.01 24.22 -4.60
N HIS A 305 -15.02 24.13 -3.73
CA HIS A 305 -15.89 25.26 -3.41
C HIS A 305 -15.90 25.55 -1.91
N ARG A 306 -15.98 26.84 -1.58
CA ARG A 306 -16.16 27.35 -0.22
C ARG A 306 -16.57 28.82 -0.24
N ASP A 307 -17.56 29.18 0.58
CA ASP A 307 -17.98 30.57 0.82
C ASP A 307 -18.21 31.37 -0.49
N ASP A 308 -18.93 30.77 -1.45
CA ASP A 308 -19.24 31.33 -2.79
C ASP A 308 -18.01 31.56 -3.70
N GLU A 309 -16.85 31.06 -3.30
CA GLU A 309 -15.61 31.05 -4.10
C GLU A 309 -15.25 29.64 -4.55
N LEU A 310 -14.68 29.55 -5.75
CA LEU A 310 -14.03 28.36 -6.28
C LEU A 310 -12.53 28.43 -6.04
N TYR A 311 -11.97 27.39 -5.43
CA TYR A 311 -10.53 27.21 -5.25
C TYR A 311 -10.01 26.26 -6.32
N ILE A 312 -9.06 26.72 -7.13
CA ILE A 312 -8.66 26.07 -8.38
C ILE A 312 -7.18 25.74 -8.34
N LEU A 313 -6.85 24.46 -8.16
CA LEU A 313 -5.47 23.97 -8.25
C LEU A 313 -5.14 23.74 -9.73
N THR A 314 -4.30 24.59 -10.33
CA THR A 314 -4.05 24.57 -11.78
C THR A 314 -2.59 24.84 -12.15
N ASN A 315 -2.16 24.30 -13.28
CA ASN A 315 -0.86 24.59 -13.88
C ASN A 315 -0.91 25.65 -15.01
N VAL A 316 -2.00 26.44 -15.12
CA VAL A 316 -2.18 27.42 -16.21
C VAL A 316 -1.10 28.51 -16.20
N GLY A 317 -0.60 28.87 -17.39
CA GLY A 317 0.31 30.01 -17.57
C GLY A 317 1.77 29.68 -17.27
N GLU A 318 2.63 30.70 -17.32
CA GLU A 318 4.07 30.55 -17.09
C GLU A 318 4.47 31.07 -15.69
N PRO A 319 5.25 30.30 -14.92
CA PRO A 319 5.73 28.96 -15.23
C PRO A 319 4.62 27.91 -14.98
N THR A 320 4.73 26.75 -15.64
CA THR A 320 3.71 25.68 -15.64
C THR A 320 3.67 24.83 -14.37
N GLU A 321 4.27 25.27 -13.27
CA GLU A 321 4.01 24.66 -11.97
C GLU A 321 2.57 24.91 -11.49
N PHE A 322 2.05 23.94 -10.74
CA PHE A 322 0.76 24.08 -10.08
C PHE A 322 0.75 25.29 -9.15
N LYS A 323 -0.37 26.01 -9.14
CA LYS A 323 -0.69 27.12 -8.25
C LYS A 323 -2.15 26.98 -7.81
N LEU A 324 -2.47 27.53 -6.66
CA LEU A 324 -3.83 27.63 -6.19
C LEU A 324 -4.36 29.01 -6.59
N MET A 325 -5.46 29.02 -7.32
CA MET A 325 -6.16 30.22 -7.76
C MET A 325 -7.54 30.25 -7.11
N ARG A 326 -8.19 31.41 -7.12
CA ARG A 326 -9.58 31.54 -6.70
C ARG A 326 -10.38 32.41 -7.65
N THR A 327 -11.69 32.23 -7.68
CA THR A 327 -12.64 33.07 -8.42
C THR A 327 -14.00 32.96 -7.74
N ALA A 328 -14.89 33.93 -7.96
CA ALA A 328 -16.28 33.78 -7.53
C ALA A 328 -16.97 32.66 -8.34
N ALA A 329 -17.86 31.92 -7.69
CA ALA A 329 -18.57 30.79 -8.29
C ALA A 329 -19.50 31.20 -9.45
N ASP A 330 -19.99 32.44 -9.45
CA ASP A 330 -20.84 33.01 -10.51
C ASP A 330 -20.08 33.41 -11.78
N THR A 331 -18.75 33.51 -11.69
CA THR A 331 -17.88 34.00 -12.76
C THR A 331 -16.68 33.07 -12.96
N PRO A 332 -16.88 31.76 -13.19
CA PRO A 332 -15.86 30.71 -13.02
C PRO A 332 -14.82 30.64 -14.14
N ALA A 333 -14.93 31.47 -15.19
CA ALA A 333 -14.04 31.45 -16.34
C ALA A 333 -12.60 31.85 -15.97
N ILE A 334 -11.63 31.28 -16.68
CA ILE A 334 -10.19 31.47 -16.40
C ILE A 334 -9.71 32.92 -16.39
N MET A 335 -10.44 33.82 -17.07
CA MET A 335 -10.14 35.26 -17.07
C MET A 335 -10.36 35.94 -15.71
N ASN A 336 -11.13 35.33 -14.82
CA ASN A 336 -11.41 35.83 -13.47
C ASN A 336 -10.63 35.07 -12.39
N TRP A 337 -9.75 34.15 -12.77
CA TRP A 337 -8.96 33.40 -11.80
C TRP A 337 -7.86 34.30 -11.25
N ASP A 338 -7.96 34.63 -9.98
CA ASP A 338 -6.97 35.37 -9.24
C ASP A 338 -5.99 34.43 -8.54
N LEU A 339 -4.71 34.76 -8.56
CA LEU A 339 -3.68 33.97 -7.89
C LEU A 339 -3.89 34.06 -6.37
N PHE A 340 -4.17 32.92 -5.74
CA PHE A 340 -4.32 32.81 -4.29
C PHE A 340 -3.00 32.38 -3.64
N PHE A 341 -2.37 31.33 -4.15
CA PHE A 341 -1.09 30.84 -3.65
C PHE A 341 -0.23 30.25 -4.77
N THR A 342 1.05 30.62 -4.81
CA THR A 342 2.02 30.06 -5.76
C THR A 342 3.04 29.16 -5.07
N MET A 343 3.36 28.05 -5.72
CA MET A 343 4.37 27.12 -5.24
C MET A 343 5.77 27.68 -5.52
N LYS A 344 6.77 27.26 -4.74
CA LYS A 344 8.16 27.48 -5.13
C LYS A 344 8.46 26.74 -6.43
N ARG A 345 9.27 27.31 -7.31
CA ARG A 345 9.77 26.62 -8.52
C ARG A 345 10.29 25.22 -8.18
N ASN A 346 10.08 24.26 -9.08
CA ASN A 346 10.44 22.84 -8.85
C ASN A 346 9.77 22.20 -7.63
N THR A 347 8.57 22.64 -7.24
CA THR A 347 7.74 21.97 -6.21
C THR A 347 6.70 21.11 -6.91
N LYS A 348 6.61 19.84 -6.51
CA LYS A 348 5.50 18.95 -6.90
C LYS A 348 4.39 19.06 -5.86
N VAL A 349 3.15 19.20 -6.31
CA VAL A 349 1.97 19.00 -5.47
C VAL A 349 1.72 17.49 -5.40
N VAL A 350 1.72 16.96 -4.19
CA VAL A 350 1.43 15.55 -3.90
C VAL A 350 -0.06 15.37 -3.72
N ASP A 351 -0.68 16.23 -2.92
CA ASP A 351 -2.11 16.21 -2.64
C ASP A 351 -2.58 17.59 -2.12
N LEU A 352 -3.88 17.83 -2.15
CA LEU A 352 -4.58 19.00 -1.64
C LEU A 352 -5.84 18.54 -0.90
N ASP A 353 -6.02 19.01 0.32
CA ASP A 353 -7.28 18.85 1.04
C ASP A 353 -7.84 20.20 1.50
N MET A 354 -9.15 20.37 1.36
CA MET A 354 -9.87 21.59 1.72
C MET A 354 -10.68 21.37 3.00
N PHE A 355 -10.49 22.29 3.95
CA PHE A 355 -11.25 22.36 5.19
C PHE A 355 -11.96 23.69 5.31
N LYS A 356 -12.87 23.78 6.29
CA LYS A 356 -13.66 24.98 6.56
C LYS A 356 -12.84 26.26 6.71
N ASP A 357 -11.66 26.21 7.32
CA ASP A 357 -10.87 27.41 7.63
C ASP A 357 -9.47 27.39 7.00
N HIS A 358 -9.07 26.28 6.39
CA HIS A 358 -7.71 26.09 5.88
C HIS A 358 -7.65 25.13 4.68
N CYS A 359 -6.73 25.40 3.77
CA CYS A 359 -6.30 24.46 2.73
C CYS A 359 -5.00 23.79 3.19
N VAL A 360 -4.92 22.46 3.10
CA VAL A 360 -3.71 21.70 3.37
C VAL A 360 -3.12 21.23 2.05
N LEU A 361 -1.90 21.67 1.77
CA LEU A 361 -1.14 21.25 0.61
C LEU A 361 -0.01 20.33 1.04
N PHE A 362 -0.02 19.12 0.51
CA PHE A 362 1.09 18.19 0.62
C PHE A 362 2.04 18.46 -0.54
N LEU A 363 3.21 19.00 -0.22
CA LEU A 363 4.14 19.51 -1.20
C LEU A 363 5.46 18.78 -1.12
N LYS A 364 6.14 18.71 -2.25
CA LYS A 364 7.49 18.17 -2.35
C LYS A 364 8.41 19.12 -3.09
N HIS A 365 9.42 19.67 -2.41
CA HIS A 365 10.41 20.61 -2.99
C HIS A 365 11.82 20.22 -2.58
N SER A 366 12.74 20.16 -3.55
CA SER A 366 14.16 19.80 -3.31
C SER A 366 14.34 18.55 -2.42
N ASN A 367 13.49 17.53 -2.62
CA ASN A 367 13.48 16.26 -1.87
C ASN A 367 13.00 16.33 -0.42
N LEU A 368 12.27 17.39 -0.05
CA LEU A 368 11.63 17.52 1.27
C LEU A 368 10.12 17.46 1.07
N LEU A 369 9.44 16.57 1.80
CA LEU A 369 7.99 16.70 2.00
C LEU A 369 7.75 17.80 3.02
N TYR A 370 6.83 18.68 2.71
CA TYR A 370 6.36 19.68 3.64
C TYR A 370 4.88 19.90 3.46
N VAL A 371 4.22 20.16 4.57
CA VAL A 371 2.81 20.49 4.58
C VAL A 371 2.71 22.00 4.68
N ASN A 372 2.03 22.60 3.72
CA ASN A 372 1.58 23.97 3.82
C ASN A 372 0.15 23.96 4.34
N VAL A 373 -0.08 24.57 5.49
CA VAL A 373 -1.42 24.91 5.95
C VAL A 373 -1.64 26.37 5.58
N ILE A 374 -2.59 26.61 4.69
CA ILE A 374 -2.98 27.94 4.22
C ILE A 374 -4.29 28.32 4.89
N GLY A 375 -4.30 29.36 5.72
CA GLY A 375 -5.51 29.93 6.29
C GLY A 375 -6.33 30.62 5.19
N LEU A 376 -7.60 30.29 5.09
CA LEU A 376 -8.49 30.81 4.02
C LEU A 376 -9.11 32.16 4.38
N ALA A 377 -9.16 32.50 5.67
CA ALA A 377 -9.72 33.76 6.17
C ALA A 377 -8.68 34.90 6.23
N ASP A 378 -7.40 34.57 6.38
CA ASP A 378 -6.31 35.53 6.60
C ASP A 378 -5.12 35.35 5.65
N ASP A 379 -5.27 34.46 4.66
CA ASP A 379 -4.26 34.07 3.67
C ASP A 379 -2.90 33.66 4.30
N SER A 380 -2.91 33.25 5.57
CA SER A 380 -1.69 32.91 6.31
C SER A 380 -1.12 31.58 5.83
N VAL A 381 0.19 31.52 5.54
CA VAL A 381 0.84 30.26 5.13
C VAL A 381 1.79 29.79 6.21
N ARG A 382 1.50 28.61 6.78
CA ARG A 382 2.40 27.92 7.70
C ARG A 382 3.00 26.68 7.02
N SER A 383 4.31 26.74 6.76
CA SER A 383 5.07 25.60 6.24
C SER A 383 5.70 24.78 7.37
N LEU A 384 5.44 23.47 7.36
CA LEU A 384 6.12 22.49 8.21
C LEU A 384 7.21 21.80 7.39
N LYS A 385 8.49 22.18 7.54
CA LYS A 385 9.64 21.67 6.74
C LYS A 385 10.54 20.74 7.55
N ASP A 386 11.13 19.75 6.89
CA ASP A 386 12.35 19.06 7.35
C ASP A 386 13.34 18.83 6.20
N GLY A 387 14.64 18.97 6.48
CA GLY A 387 15.78 18.97 5.55
C GLY A 387 16.15 17.62 4.93
N LYS A 388 17.23 17.58 4.10
CA LYS A 388 17.67 16.45 3.24
C LYS A 388 18.02 15.18 4.03
N LEU A 389 17.01 14.55 4.58
CA LEU A 389 17.07 13.38 5.45
C LEU A 389 16.45 12.21 4.68
N VAL A 390 17.00 11.01 4.86
CA VAL A 390 16.33 9.79 4.43
C VAL A 390 15.29 9.47 5.48
N PRO A 391 13.98 9.44 5.16
CA PRO A 391 12.97 9.14 6.15
C PRO A 391 13.13 7.70 6.68
N MET A 392 12.87 7.51 7.97
CA MET A 392 12.79 6.20 8.59
C MET A 392 11.53 6.11 9.44
N THR A 393 10.78 5.02 9.31
CA THR A 393 9.69 4.69 10.24
C THR A 393 10.16 3.59 11.17
N VAL A 394 10.16 3.84 12.48
CA VAL A 394 10.63 2.87 13.49
C VAL A 394 9.48 2.47 14.39
N PHE A 395 9.24 1.16 14.51
CA PHE A 395 8.27 0.58 15.43
C PHE A 395 9.00 -0.21 16.50
N HIS A 396 8.66 0.04 17.76
CA HIS A 396 9.10 -0.76 18.89
C HIS A 396 8.07 -0.64 20.03
N LYS A 397 8.19 -1.52 21.02
CA LYS A 397 7.34 -1.47 22.22
C LYS A 397 7.64 -0.21 23.04
N THR A 398 6.61 0.50 23.50
CA THR A 398 6.75 1.82 24.16
C THR A 398 7.50 1.76 25.51
N ASP A 399 7.38 0.64 26.21
CA ASP A 399 8.01 0.33 27.50
C ASP A 399 9.35 -0.42 27.36
N SER A 400 9.93 -0.46 26.16
CA SER A 400 11.18 -1.17 25.90
C SER A 400 12.38 -0.41 26.47
N GLU A 401 12.99 -0.96 27.51
CA GLU A 401 14.28 -0.51 28.05
C GLU A 401 15.44 -1.07 27.22
N ASP A 402 16.61 -0.41 27.30
CA ASP A 402 17.85 -0.84 26.64
C ASP A 402 17.68 -1.17 25.14
N LEU A 403 17.12 -0.23 24.36
CA LEU A 403 16.89 -0.40 22.92
C LEU A 403 18.15 -0.84 22.14
N GLN A 404 19.34 -0.48 22.63
CA GLN A 404 20.63 -0.88 22.05
C GLN A 404 20.87 -2.40 22.09
N LYS A 405 20.24 -3.11 23.03
CA LYS A 405 20.33 -4.57 23.20
C LYS A 405 19.16 -5.31 22.57
N LYS A 406 18.27 -4.63 21.84
CA LYS A 406 17.10 -5.25 21.22
C LYS A 406 17.41 -5.68 19.78
N PRO A 407 16.83 -6.81 19.32
CA PRO A 407 16.96 -7.22 17.93
C PRO A 407 16.26 -6.21 17.01
N LEU A 408 16.92 -5.89 15.89
CA LEU A 408 16.42 -4.95 14.89
C LEU A 408 16.17 -5.69 13.59
N LEU A 409 15.01 -5.51 12.99
CA LEU A 409 14.69 -5.98 11.65
C LEU A 409 14.45 -4.78 10.73
N VAL A 410 15.39 -4.55 9.82
CA VAL A 410 15.35 -3.47 8.83
C VAL A 410 14.58 -3.91 7.60
N HIS A 411 13.77 -3.03 7.02
CA HIS A 411 13.02 -3.23 5.79
C HIS A 411 13.43 -2.18 4.75
N VAL A 412 13.60 -2.62 3.50
CA VAL A 412 14.00 -1.74 2.39
C VAL A 412 13.49 -2.28 1.04
N TYR A 413 13.26 -1.37 0.08
CA TYR A 413 12.96 -1.72 -1.31
C TYR A 413 13.80 -0.88 -2.28
N GLY A 414 13.52 0.42 -2.41
CA GLY A 414 14.41 1.36 -3.10
C GLY A 414 14.53 1.17 -4.61
N ALA A 415 13.45 0.77 -5.30
CA ALA A 415 13.43 0.64 -6.76
C ALA A 415 12.05 0.99 -7.34
N TYR A 416 12.04 1.31 -8.65
CA TYR A 416 10.85 1.55 -9.48
C TYR A 416 9.95 2.71 -9.02
N GLY A 417 10.39 3.54 -8.08
CA GLY A 417 9.55 4.59 -7.51
C GLY A 417 8.38 4.03 -6.71
N MET A 418 8.49 2.78 -6.25
CA MET A 418 7.52 2.17 -5.36
C MET A 418 7.82 2.56 -3.92
N ASP A 419 6.79 2.91 -3.17
CA ASP A 419 6.89 3.11 -1.74
C ASP A 419 7.10 1.79 -1.01
N LEU A 420 7.94 1.83 0.02
CA LEU A 420 8.18 0.71 0.89
C LEU A 420 6.88 0.27 1.59
N LYS A 421 6.44 -0.96 1.28
CA LYS A 421 5.19 -1.53 1.81
C LYS A 421 5.25 -1.69 3.33
N MET A 422 4.49 -0.85 4.04
CA MET A 422 4.31 -0.87 5.50
C MET A 422 2.96 -1.46 5.93
N ASN A 423 2.35 -2.32 5.09
CA ASN A 423 1.10 -2.97 5.47
C ASN A 423 1.25 -3.76 6.77
N PHE A 424 0.24 -3.68 7.64
CA PHE A 424 0.11 -4.56 8.79
C PHE A 424 0.26 -6.01 8.35
N ARG A 425 1.12 -6.72 9.09
CA ARG A 425 1.24 -8.17 8.99
C ARG A 425 1.27 -8.77 10.40
N PRO A 426 0.49 -9.82 10.70
CA PRO A 426 0.41 -10.39 12.04
C PRO A 426 1.77 -10.79 12.61
N GLU A 427 2.65 -11.36 11.78
CA GLU A 427 3.98 -11.80 12.20
C GLU A 427 4.89 -10.64 12.61
N ARG A 428 4.77 -9.48 11.96
CA ARG A 428 5.49 -8.26 12.35
C ARG A 428 5.04 -7.76 13.72
N ARG A 429 3.73 -7.85 14.00
CA ARG A 429 3.19 -7.54 15.33
C ARG A 429 3.77 -8.46 16.40
N VAL A 430 3.86 -9.76 16.11
CA VAL A 430 4.43 -10.74 17.04
C VAL A 430 5.89 -10.42 17.37
N LEU A 431 6.71 -10.05 16.38
CA LEU A 431 8.09 -9.62 16.62
C LEU A 431 8.16 -8.39 17.54
N VAL A 432 7.32 -7.38 17.30
CA VAL A 432 7.28 -6.17 18.15
C VAL A 432 6.84 -6.49 19.58
N ASP A 433 5.85 -7.38 19.74
CA ASP A 433 5.40 -7.83 21.06
C ASP A 433 6.51 -8.61 21.81
N ASP A 434 7.35 -9.35 21.08
CA ASP A 434 8.55 -10.04 21.62
C ASP A 434 9.75 -9.07 21.85
N GLY A 435 9.57 -7.78 21.54
CA GLY A 435 10.55 -6.74 21.85
C GLY A 435 11.52 -6.40 20.72
N TRP A 436 11.27 -6.90 19.49
CA TRP A 436 12.01 -6.48 18.31
C TRP A 436 11.69 -5.03 17.94
N ILE A 437 12.69 -4.38 17.36
CA ILE A 437 12.56 -3.10 16.67
C ILE A 437 12.37 -3.39 15.19
N LEU A 438 11.35 -2.82 14.57
CA LEU A 438 11.19 -2.83 13.11
C LEU A 438 11.53 -1.45 12.57
N ALA A 439 12.43 -1.36 11.59
CA ALA A 439 12.79 -0.08 10.96
C ALA A 439 12.61 -0.14 9.45
N TYR A 440 11.82 0.77 8.91
CA TYR A 440 11.53 0.90 7.49
C TYR A 440 12.35 2.06 6.93
N CYS A 441 13.30 1.74 6.05
CA CYS A 441 14.23 2.71 5.47
C CYS A 441 13.74 3.13 4.08
N HIS A 442 13.26 4.37 3.97
CA HIS A 442 12.63 4.93 2.77
C HIS A 442 13.68 5.50 1.79
N VAL A 443 14.56 4.62 1.32
CA VAL A 443 15.77 4.97 0.56
C VAL A 443 15.48 5.45 -0.87
N ARG A 444 16.40 6.24 -1.46
CA ARG A 444 16.30 6.66 -2.87
C ARG A 444 16.19 5.47 -3.82
N GLY A 445 15.45 5.70 -4.91
CA GLY A 445 14.96 4.66 -5.81
C GLY A 445 13.52 4.23 -5.50
N GLY A 446 13.06 4.44 -4.27
CA GLY A 446 11.65 4.32 -3.87
C GLY A 446 10.82 5.56 -4.26
N GLY A 447 9.53 5.50 -3.96
CA GLY A 447 8.52 6.52 -4.31
C GLY A 447 8.17 7.51 -3.21
N GLU A 448 8.74 7.35 -2.00
CA GLU A 448 8.22 7.98 -0.77
C GLU A 448 8.34 9.51 -0.81
N LEU A 449 9.37 9.97 -1.52
CA LEU A 449 9.56 11.38 -1.83
C LEU A 449 9.37 11.58 -3.34
N GLY A 450 8.46 10.94 -4.05
CA GLY A 450 8.12 11.20 -5.47
C GLY A 450 9.23 11.05 -6.53
N LEU A 451 8.93 11.46 -7.77
CA LEU A 451 9.72 11.12 -8.98
C LEU A 451 11.22 11.44 -8.91
N GLN A 452 11.62 12.57 -8.33
CA GLN A 452 13.06 12.90 -8.21
C GLN A 452 13.79 11.97 -7.24
N TRP A 453 13.10 11.44 -6.22
CA TRP A 453 13.68 10.48 -5.25
C TRP A 453 13.96 9.13 -5.91
N HIS A 454 13.00 8.67 -6.73
CA HIS A 454 13.18 7.53 -7.62
C HIS A 454 14.32 7.76 -8.62
N ALA A 455 14.28 8.89 -9.34
CA ALA A 455 15.30 9.25 -10.32
C ALA A 455 16.70 9.35 -9.72
N ASP A 456 16.81 9.77 -8.45
CA ASP A 456 18.08 9.84 -7.72
C ASP A 456 18.56 8.50 -7.17
N GLY A 457 17.82 7.40 -7.37
CA GLY A 457 18.23 6.04 -7.00
C GLY A 457 17.97 5.01 -8.11
N ARG A 458 18.08 5.41 -9.38
CA ARG A 458 18.03 4.53 -10.56
C ARG A 458 19.17 4.82 -11.55
N LEU A 459 19.36 3.97 -12.55
CA LEU A 459 20.41 4.08 -13.57
C LEU A 459 21.79 4.33 -12.94
N THR A 460 22.50 5.35 -13.42
CA THR A 460 23.83 5.78 -12.93
C THR A 460 23.82 6.47 -11.57
N LYS A 461 22.72 6.38 -10.82
CA LYS A 461 22.57 6.87 -9.45
C LYS A 461 22.18 5.77 -8.45
N LYS A 462 22.12 4.49 -8.85
CA LYS A 462 21.63 3.40 -7.97
C LYS A 462 22.39 3.27 -6.64
N LEU A 463 23.69 3.62 -6.62
CA LEU A 463 24.50 3.61 -5.40
C LEU A 463 24.02 4.60 -4.32
N HIS A 464 23.20 5.61 -4.66
CA HIS A 464 22.61 6.48 -3.66
C HIS A 464 21.66 5.74 -2.71
N GLY A 465 20.85 4.80 -3.21
CA GLY A 465 19.96 3.98 -2.38
C GLY A 465 20.73 3.07 -1.42
N LEU A 466 21.89 2.56 -1.84
CA LEU A 466 22.81 1.81 -0.99
C LEU A 466 23.40 2.69 0.13
N ALA A 467 23.87 3.89 -0.23
CA ALA A 467 24.41 4.85 0.73
C ALA A 467 23.34 5.31 1.74
N ASP A 468 22.09 5.48 1.28
CA ASP A 468 20.95 5.79 2.15
C ASP A 468 20.69 4.66 3.15
N LEU A 469 20.65 3.41 2.68
CA LEU A 469 20.42 2.25 3.55
C LEU A 469 21.51 2.14 4.63
N GLU A 470 22.77 2.30 4.24
CA GLU A 470 23.91 2.31 5.16
C GLU A 470 23.78 3.44 6.20
N ALA A 471 23.42 4.65 5.74
CA ALA A 471 23.25 5.80 6.61
C ALA A 471 22.08 5.61 7.59
N CYS A 472 20.97 5.01 7.16
CA CYS A 472 19.84 4.68 8.03
C CYS A 472 20.25 3.75 9.16
N ILE A 473 20.92 2.63 8.84
CA ILE A 473 21.35 1.64 9.84
C ILE A 473 22.33 2.27 10.84
N LYS A 474 23.33 3.01 10.35
CA LYS A 474 24.28 3.72 11.22
C LYS A 474 23.60 4.77 12.10
N THR A 475 22.58 5.46 11.58
CA THR A 475 21.80 6.44 12.35
C THR A 475 20.99 5.76 13.45
N LEU A 476 20.37 4.60 13.17
CA LEU A 476 19.66 3.81 14.18
C LEU A 476 20.59 3.42 15.33
N HIS A 477 21.75 2.85 15.01
CA HIS A 477 22.76 2.48 16.03
C HIS A 477 23.23 3.71 16.81
N GLY A 478 23.53 4.82 16.13
CA GLY A 478 23.97 6.07 16.76
C GLY A 478 22.92 6.73 17.66
N GLN A 479 21.64 6.47 17.42
CA GLN A 479 20.52 6.90 18.27
C GLN A 479 20.19 5.90 19.39
N GLY A 480 20.94 4.80 19.51
CA GLY A 480 20.75 3.79 20.54
C GLY A 480 19.71 2.73 20.19
N PHE A 481 19.29 2.62 18.92
CA PHE A 481 18.45 1.52 18.45
C PHE A 481 19.33 0.36 17.98
N SER A 482 19.33 -0.73 18.75
CA SER A 482 20.10 -1.95 18.48
C SER A 482 21.61 -1.74 18.30
N GLN A 483 22.29 -2.76 17.81
CA GLN A 483 23.71 -2.81 17.50
C GLN A 483 23.95 -3.80 16.35
N PRO A 484 25.11 -3.76 15.67
CA PRO A 484 25.35 -4.59 14.49
C PRO A 484 25.14 -6.10 14.71
N SER A 485 25.56 -6.63 15.86
CA SER A 485 25.39 -8.05 16.23
C SER A 485 23.93 -8.49 16.43
N LEU A 486 22.99 -7.54 16.52
CA LEU A 486 21.56 -7.77 16.68
C LEU A 486 20.73 -7.20 15.51
N THR A 487 21.41 -6.70 14.47
CA THR A 487 20.75 -6.08 13.32
C THR A 487 20.54 -7.11 12.22
N THR A 488 19.30 -7.23 11.80
CA THR A 488 18.87 -8.10 10.71
C THR A 488 18.16 -7.27 9.65
N LEU A 489 18.06 -7.81 8.44
CA LEU A 489 17.46 -7.10 7.32
C LEU A 489 16.62 -8.02 6.46
N THR A 490 15.47 -7.54 5.99
CA THR A 490 14.64 -8.23 5.01
C THR A 490 14.33 -7.37 3.78
N ALA A 491 14.29 -8.01 2.62
CA ALA A 491 13.89 -7.39 1.35
C ALA A 491 13.30 -8.42 0.38
N PHE A 492 12.53 -7.89 -0.57
CA PHE A 492 11.82 -8.67 -1.59
C PHE A 492 12.17 -8.15 -2.99
N SER A 493 12.26 -9.04 -3.98
CA SER A 493 12.42 -8.67 -5.41
C SER A 493 13.61 -7.74 -5.63
N ALA A 494 13.41 -6.59 -6.30
CA ALA A 494 14.45 -5.59 -6.54
C ALA A 494 15.09 -5.00 -5.28
N GLY A 495 14.41 -5.07 -4.11
CA GLY A 495 15.01 -4.71 -2.83
C GLY A 495 16.25 -5.55 -2.51
N GLY A 496 16.31 -6.79 -3.01
CA GLY A 496 17.47 -7.67 -2.91
C GLY A 496 18.76 -7.07 -3.49
N VAL A 497 18.67 -6.15 -4.45
CA VAL A 497 19.84 -5.49 -5.04
C VAL A 497 20.58 -4.65 -3.99
N LEU A 498 19.86 -3.80 -3.26
CA LEU A 498 20.48 -2.93 -2.26
C LEU A 498 21.05 -3.75 -1.09
N VAL A 499 20.32 -4.78 -0.69
CA VAL A 499 20.72 -5.66 0.43
C VAL A 499 21.94 -6.49 0.07
N GLY A 500 21.91 -7.17 -1.08
CA GLY A 500 23.04 -7.97 -1.55
C GLY A 500 24.28 -7.11 -1.79
N ALA A 501 24.10 -5.86 -2.25
CA ALA A 501 25.20 -4.90 -2.35
C ALA A 501 25.73 -4.53 -0.95
N LEU A 502 24.86 -4.24 0.02
CA LEU A 502 25.28 -3.92 1.40
C LEU A 502 26.06 -5.08 2.03
N CYS A 503 25.64 -6.33 1.84
CA CYS A 503 26.38 -7.51 2.28
C CYS A 503 27.79 -7.60 1.68
N ASN A 504 28.00 -7.08 0.45
CA ASN A 504 29.33 -7.05 -0.15
C ASN A 504 30.19 -5.87 0.34
N PHE A 505 29.58 -4.70 0.57
CA PHE A 505 30.30 -3.47 0.88
C PHE A 505 30.55 -3.26 2.37
N ASN A 506 29.56 -3.54 3.22
CA ASN A 506 29.60 -3.33 4.66
C ASN A 506 28.93 -4.50 5.41
N PRO A 507 29.46 -5.74 5.28
CA PRO A 507 28.87 -6.94 5.90
C PRO A 507 28.72 -6.82 7.42
N ASP A 508 29.65 -6.11 8.08
CA ASP A 508 29.70 -6.00 9.55
C ASP A 508 28.54 -5.21 10.17
N LEU A 509 27.72 -4.53 9.35
CA LEU A 509 26.52 -3.83 9.83
C LEU A 509 25.36 -4.77 10.14
N LEU A 510 25.42 -6.01 9.66
CA LEU A 510 24.33 -6.97 9.70
C LEU A 510 24.80 -8.28 10.32
N ARG A 511 23.93 -8.88 11.15
CA ARG A 511 24.10 -10.23 11.66
C ARG A 511 23.45 -11.26 10.73
N ALA A 512 22.25 -11.00 10.25
CA ALA A 512 21.49 -11.92 9.39
C ALA A 512 20.57 -11.20 8.40
N VAL A 513 20.27 -11.85 7.28
CA VAL A 513 19.42 -11.32 6.20
C VAL A 513 18.44 -12.38 5.72
N THR A 514 17.18 -11.99 5.52
CA THR A 514 16.18 -12.80 4.81
C THR A 514 15.80 -12.14 3.49
N LEU A 515 15.93 -12.86 2.38
CA LEU A 515 15.62 -12.35 1.04
C LEU A 515 14.55 -13.20 0.39
N GLU A 516 13.59 -12.56 -0.26
CA GLU A 516 12.52 -13.27 -0.98
C GLU A 516 12.43 -12.84 -2.45
N ALA A 517 12.39 -13.82 -3.35
CA ALA A 517 12.50 -13.63 -4.79
C ALA A 517 13.57 -12.60 -5.21
N PRO A 518 14.79 -12.58 -4.60
CA PRO A 518 15.64 -11.41 -4.68
C PRO A 518 16.35 -11.27 -6.02
N PHE A 519 16.37 -10.06 -6.58
CA PHE A 519 17.13 -9.77 -7.78
C PHE A 519 18.62 -9.54 -7.44
N LEU A 520 19.47 -10.55 -7.66
CA LEU A 520 20.86 -10.54 -7.19
C LEU A 520 21.92 -10.58 -8.30
N ASP A 521 21.57 -11.03 -9.51
CA ASP A 521 22.45 -11.07 -10.68
C ASP A 521 22.05 -10.03 -11.73
N VAL A 522 22.03 -8.76 -11.31
CA VAL A 522 21.56 -7.63 -12.12
C VAL A 522 22.29 -7.54 -13.46
N LEU A 523 23.62 -7.68 -13.45
CA LEU A 523 24.41 -7.47 -14.66
C LEU A 523 24.11 -8.54 -15.72
N ASN A 524 24.14 -9.82 -15.36
CA ASN A 524 23.94 -10.88 -16.35
C ASN A 524 22.49 -10.90 -16.85
N THR A 525 21.50 -10.66 -15.97
CA THR A 525 20.09 -10.54 -16.37
C THR A 525 19.88 -9.38 -17.33
N MET A 526 20.40 -8.18 -17.03
CA MET A 526 20.24 -7.01 -17.89
C MET A 526 21.05 -7.09 -19.20
N MET A 527 22.02 -8.01 -19.30
CA MET A 527 22.73 -8.32 -20.55
C MET A 527 21.91 -9.24 -21.47
N ASP A 528 20.95 -9.99 -20.94
CA ASP A 528 20.11 -10.93 -21.67
C ASP A 528 18.74 -10.32 -21.99
N THR A 529 18.62 -9.77 -23.21
CA THR A 529 17.39 -9.15 -23.70
C THR A 529 16.31 -10.16 -24.11
N THR A 530 16.56 -11.47 -23.97
CA THR A 530 15.55 -12.51 -24.25
C THR A 530 14.65 -12.80 -23.06
N LEU A 531 15.03 -12.34 -21.85
CA LEU A 531 14.24 -12.50 -20.64
C LEU A 531 13.03 -11.54 -20.63
N PRO A 532 11.88 -11.94 -20.03
CA PRO A 532 10.61 -11.24 -20.20
C PRO A 532 10.61 -9.76 -19.79
N LEU A 533 11.30 -9.40 -18.71
CA LEU A 533 11.26 -8.03 -18.16
C LEU A 533 12.45 -7.15 -18.55
N THR A 534 13.56 -7.72 -19.05
CA THR A 534 14.82 -6.98 -19.23
C THR A 534 14.67 -5.69 -20.03
N LEU A 535 13.84 -5.67 -21.08
CA LEU A 535 13.61 -4.48 -21.90
C LEU A 535 12.82 -3.38 -21.16
N GLU A 536 11.85 -3.77 -20.34
CA GLU A 536 11.04 -2.84 -19.54
C GLU A 536 11.87 -2.24 -18.38
N GLU A 537 12.80 -3.03 -17.84
CA GLU A 537 13.63 -2.60 -16.71
C GLU A 537 14.85 -1.74 -17.11
N LEU A 538 15.08 -1.51 -18.40
CA LEU A 538 16.18 -0.65 -18.89
C LEU A 538 16.10 0.76 -18.30
N GLU A 539 14.89 1.27 -18.07
CA GLU A 539 14.70 2.60 -17.48
C GLU A 539 15.04 2.64 -15.98
N GLU A 540 15.05 1.50 -15.30
CA GLU A 540 15.43 1.39 -13.89
C GLU A 540 16.94 1.15 -13.74
N TRP A 541 17.48 0.15 -14.45
CA TRP A 541 18.86 -0.31 -14.22
C TRP A 541 19.87 0.22 -15.23
N GLY A 542 19.41 0.53 -16.45
CA GLY A 542 20.23 0.89 -17.60
C GLY A 542 20.40 -0.27 -18.57
N ASN A 543 20.96 0.03 -19.73
CA ASN A 543 21.17 -0.95 -20.81
C ASN A 543 22.65 -1.34 -20.92
N PRO A 544 23.12 -2.40 -20.23
CA PRO A 544 24.52 -2.79 -20.27
C PRO A 544 24.93 -3.51 -21.57
N SER A 545 23.98 -4.04 -22.36
CA SER A 545 24.28 -4.72 -23.61
C SER A 545 24.64 -3.76 -24.74
N SER A 546 24.11 -2.52 -24.70
CA SER A 546 24.39 -1.48 -25.70
C SER A 546 25.17 -0.27 -25.17
N ASP A 547 25.22 -0.04 -23.85
CA ASP A 547 25.94 1.08 -23.24
C ASP A 547 26.98 0.60 -22.21
N GLU A 548 28.25 0.76 -22.56
CA GLU A 548 29.39 0.38 -21.72
C GLU A 548 29.45 1.21 -20.42
N LYS A 549 28.89 2.43 -20.37
CA LYS A 549 28.77 3.20 -19.11
C LYS A 549 27.76 2.55 -18.17
N HIS A 550 26.61 2.12 -18.69
CA HIS A 550 25.63 1.38 -17.89
C HIS A 550 26.21 0.06 -17.41
N LYS A 551 26.87 -0.70 -18.29
CA LYS A 551 27.55 -1.95 -17.92
C LYS A 551 28.55 -1.77 -16.79
N ASN A 552 29.44 -0.80 -16.90
CA ASN A 552 30.44 -0.52 -15.87
C ASN A 552 29.78 -0.01 -14.58
N TYR A 553 28.72 0.79 -14.67
CA TYR A 553 28.02 1.27 -13.48
C TYR A 553 27.25 0.16 -12.75
N ILE A 554 26.49 -0.67 -13.48
CA ILE A 554 25.75 -1.82 -12.92
C ILE A 554 26.73 -2.80 -12.25
N LYS A 555 27.88 -3.08 -12.90
CA LYS A 555 28.92 -3.93 -12.33
C LYS A 555 29.40 -3.48 -10.96
N ARG A 556 29.39 -2.17 -10.65
CA ARG A 556 29.85 -1.64 -9.35
C ARG A 556 28.95 -2.03 -8.18
N TYR A 557 27.64 -2.20 -8.38
CA TYR A 557 26.72 -2.51 -7.28
C TYR A 557 26.07 -3.88 -7.39
N CYS A 558 26.13 -4.53 -8.56
CA CYS A 558 25.53 -5.84 -8.79
C CYS A 558 26.00 -6.85 -7.72
N PRO A 559 25.09 -7.41 -6.90
CA PRO A 559 25.47 -8.30 -5.80
C PRO A 559 26.33 -9.47 -6.26
N TYR A 560 25.93 -10.18 -7.32
CA TYR A 560 26.67 -11.32 -7.86
C TYR A 560 28.11 -10.98 -8.29
N GLN A 561 28.31 -9.81 -8.89
CA GLN A 561 29.60 -9.41 -9.46
C GLN A 561 30.61 -8.98 -8.38
N ASN A 562 30.13 -8.58 -7.20
CA ASN A 562 30.96 -8.04 -6.13
C ASN A 562 31.17 -9.02 -4.96
N ILE A 563 30.77 -10.29 -5.11
CA ILE A 563 31.13 -11.35 -4.18
C ILE A 563 32.65 -11.54 -4.21
N LYS A 564 33.27 -11.52 -3.02
CA LYS A 564 34.70 -11.76 -2.80
C LYS A 564 34.90 -12.55 -1.50
N PRO A 565 36.04 -13.22 -1.28
CA PRO A 565 36.32 -13.88 0.00
C PRO A 565 36.39 -12.86 1.15
N GLN A 566 35.35 -12.81 1.98
CA GLN A 566 35.23 -11.95 3.17
C GLN A 566 34.22 -12.52 4.16
N HIS A 567 34.08 -11.88 5.32
CA HIS A 567 32.96 -12.14 6.22
C HIS A 567 31.64 -11.66 5.60
N TYR A 568 30.57 -12.42 5.81
CA TYR A 568 29.22 -12.11 5.37
C TYR A 568 28.24 -12.35 6.53
N PRO A 569 27.10 -11.65 6.58
CA PRO A 569 26.00 -12.02 7.47
C PRO A 569 25.47 -13.41 7.08
N ALA A 570 24.74 -14.04 8.01
CA ALA A 570 23.93 -15.20 7.65
C ALA A 570 22.84 -14.77 6.65
N ILE A 571 22.56 -15.58 5.62
CA ILE A 571 21.58 -15.24 4.58
C ILE A 571 20.63 -16.41 4.34
N HIS A 572 19.33 -16.15 4.46
CA HIS A 572 18.27 -17.06 4.04
C HIS A 572 17.57 -16.51 2.80
N ILE A 573 17.66 -17.22 1.69
CA ILE A 573 17.07 -16.84 0.41
C ILE A 573 15.89 -17.75 0.11
N THR A 574 14.69 -17.18 -0.02
CA THR A 574 13.52 -17.87 -0.57
C THR A 574 13.39 -17.53 -2.05
N ALA A 575 13.37 -18.54 -2.92
CA ALA A 575 13.21 -18.42 -4.36
C ALA A 575 12.07 -19.33 -4.86
N TYR A 576 11.59 -19.10 -6.08
CA TYR A 576 10.46 -19.83 -6.64
C TYR A 576 10.81 -20.47 -7.98
N GLU A 577 10.35 -21.71 -8.21
CA GLU A 577 10.69 -22.46 -9.44
C GLU A 577 10.16 -21.82 -10.73
N ASN A 578 8.96 -21.23 -10.68
CA ASN A 578 8.29 -20.66 -11.85
C ASN A 578 8.27 -19.12 -11.79
N ASP A 579 9.24 -18.48 -11.13
CA ASP A 579 9.36 -17.03 -11.12
C ASP A 579 9.77 -16.51 -12.51
N GLU A 580 8.81 -15.88 -13.20
CA GLU A 580 9.05 -15.28 -14.52
C GLU A 580 9.65 -13.87 -14.44
N ARG A 581 9.67 -13.25 -13.25
CA ARG A 581 10.19 -11.89 -13.05
C ARG A 581 11.67 -11.90 -12.65
N VAL A 582 12.04 -12.75 -11.69
CA VAL A 582 13.43 -12.88 -11.23
C VAL A 582 13.94 -14.29 -11.56
N PRO A 583 14.84 -14.43 -12.54
CA PRO A 583 15.31 -15.74 -12.97
C PRO A 583 15.98 -16.54 -11.85
N LEU A 584 15.44 -17.73 -11.54
CA LEU A 584 15.98 -18.64 -10.51
C LEU A 584 17.48 -18.93 -10.70
N LYS A 585 17.93 -19.06 -11.96
CA LYS A 585 19.34 -19.28 -12.30
C LYS A 585 20.27 -18.22 -11.69
N GLY A 586 19.87 -16.94 -11.69
CA GLY A 586 20.66 -15.86 -11.10
C GLY A 586 20.82 -16.02 -9.59
N ILE A 587 19.76 -16.48 -8.91
CA ILE A 587 19.75 -16.73 -7.46
C ILE A 587 20.61 -17.94 -7.08
N VAL A 588 20.50 -19.04 -7.84
CA VAL A 588 21.32 -20.25 -7.63
C VAL A 588 22.80 -19.92 -7.80
N ASN A 589 23.17 -19.29 -8.92
CA ASN A 589 24.55 -18.89 -9.17
C ASN A 589 25.10 -17.96 -8.08
N TYR A 590 24.30 -17.00 -7.62
CA TYR A 590 24.66 -16.12 -6.50
C TYR A 590 24.94 -16.91 -5.23
N THR A 591 24.06 -17.84 -4.88
CA THR A 591 24.17 -18.65 -3.66
C THR A 591 25.42 -19.51 -3.68
N GLU A 592 25.69 -20.20 -4.79
CA GLU A 592 26.87 -21.05 -4.96
C GLU A 592 28.16 -20.22 -4.82
N LYS A 593 28.26 -19.12 -5.58
CA LYS A 593 29.42 -18.24 -5.53
C LYS A 593 29.64 -17.62 -4.15
N LEU A 594 28.56 -17.27 -3.45
CA LEU A 594 28.63 -16.74 -2.09
C LEU A 594 29.15 -17.79 -1.10
N LYS A 595 28.64 -19.03 -1.18
CA LYS A 595 29.12 -20.15 -0.35
C LYS A 595 30.61 -20.41 -0.59
N GLU A 596 31.06 -20.41 -1.84
CA GLU A 596 32.49 -20.57 -2.17
C GLU A 596 33.34 -19.47 -1.53
N ALA A 597 32.94 -18.21 -1.68
CA ALA A 597 33.64 -17.07 -1.11
C ALA A 597 33.70 -17.10 0.43
N VAL A 598 32.59 -17.48 1.09
CA VAL A 598 32.53 -17.68 2.54
C VAL A 598 33.48 -18.79 2.98
N MET A 599 33.50 -19.91 2.27
CA MET A 599 34.38 -21.04 2.60
C MET A 599 35.86 -20.72 2.34
N GLU A 600 36.16 -19.95 1.29
CA GLU A 600 37.51 -19.47 1.02
C GLU A 600 37.99 -18.53 2.13
N HIS A 601 37.15 -17.60 2.57
CA HIS A 601 37.46 -16.72 3.69
C HIS A 601 37.67 -17.50 4.99
N ALA A 602 36.80 -18.48 5.27
CA ALA A 602 36.89 -19.32 6.48
C ALA A 602 38.23 -20.07 6.59
N LYS A 603 38.81 -20.52 5.46
CA LYS A 603 40.13 -21.16 5.45
C LYS A 603 41.26 -20.24 5.93
N GLY A 604 41.11 -18.92 5.75
CA GLY A 604 42.10 -17.91 6.14
C GLY A 604 41.84 -17.20 7.47
N ALA A 605 40.68 -17.40 8.09
CA ALA A 605 40.21 -16.62 9.24
C ALA A 605 40.73 -17.10 10.61
N GLY A 606 41.44 -18.24 10.68
CA GLY A 606 42.02 -18.79 11.91
C GLY A 606 41.07 -19.66 12.75
N GLU A 607 41.57 -20.22 13.86
CA GLU A 607 40.78 -21.07 14.75
C GLU A 607 39.67 -20.27 15.46
N GLY A 608 38.44 -20.79 15.43
CA GLY A 608 37.28 -20.19 16.09
C GLY A 608 36.36 -19.35 15.19
N TYR A 609 36.72 -19.13 13.92
CA TYR A 609 35.79 -18.52 12.95
C TYR A 609 34.66 -19.50 12.61
N GLN A 610 33.41 -19.08 12.82
CA GLN A 610 32.23 -19.81 12.39
C GLN A 610 31.69 -19.19 11.11
N ALA A 611 31.66 -19.99 10.04
CA ALA A 611 31.08 -19.56 8.78
C ALA A 611 29.57 -19.26 8.96
N PRO A 612 29.05 -18.17 8.35
CA PRO A 612 27.63 -17.85 8.40
C PRO A 612 26.79 -18.91 7.67
N ASN A 613 25.55 -19.11 8.14
CA ASN A 613 24.60 -19.97 7.45
C ASN A 613 24.09 -19.29 6.18
N ILE A 614 24.27 -19.95 5.03
CA ILE A 614 23.78 -19.52 3.72
C ILE A 614 22.76 -20.55 3.21
N ILE A 615 21.48 -20.22 3.31
CA ILE A 615 20.36 -21.11 2.99
C ILE A 615 19.69 -20.61 1.71
N LEU A 616 19.45 -21.54 0.78
CA LEU A 616 18.61 -21.32 -0.39
C LEU A 616 17.43 -22.29 -0.32
N ASP A 617 16.25 -21.73 -0.15
CA ASP A 617 14.96 -22.40 -0.03
C ASP A 617 14.15 -22.16 -1.31
N ILE A 618 14.08 -23.19 -2.17
CA ILE A 618 13.37 -23.14 -3.44
C ILE A 618 11.96 -23.70 -3.25
N GLN A 619 10.96 -22.86 -3.44
CA GLN A 619 9.55 -23.18 -3.26
C GLN A 619 8.97 -23.77 -4.56
N PRO A 620 8.46 -25.03 -4.52
CA PRO A 620 7.98 -25.72 -5.70
C PRO A 620 6.66 -25.16 -6.21
N GLY A 621 6.52 -25.05 -7.53
CA GLY A 621 5.27 -24.58 -8.16
C GLY A 621 4.96 -23.08 -7.97
N GLY A 622 5.79 -22.35 -7.23
CA GLY A 622 5.58 -20.96 -6.89
C GLY A 622 5.88 -19.94 -7.98
N ASN A 623 5.24 -18.76 -7.91
CA ASN A 623 5.50 -17.60 -8.78
C ASN A 623 5.94 -16.38 -7.93
N HIS A 624 6.40 -15.30 -8.58
CA HIS A 624 7.09 -14.14 -7.98
C HIS A 624 6.46 -13.56 -6.71
N VAL A 625 5.13 -13.62 -6.60
CA VAL A 625 4.38 -13.30 -5.38
C VAL A 625 3.44 -14.47 -5.12
N ILE A 626 3.69 -15.21 -4.04
CA ILE A 626 2.67 -16.07 -3.44
C ILE A 626 2.28 -15.42 -2.13
N GLU A 627 0.99 -15.51 -1.80
CA GLU A 627 0.51 -15.28 -0.44
C GLU A 627 1.44 -15.97 0.57
N ASP A 628 1.80 -15.25 1.64
CA ASP A 628 2.81 -15.71 2.57
C ASP A 628 2.36 -17.02 3.24
N SER A 629 2.86 -18.17 2.77
CA SER A 629 2.55 -19.42 3.43
C SER A 629 3.09 -19.37 4.87
N HIS A 630 2.28 -19.83 5.83
CA HIS A 630 2.70 -19.86 7.24
C HIS A 630 4.03 -20.59 7.44
N LYS A 631 4.33 -21.58 6.59
CA LYS A 631 5.61 -22.31 6.57
C LYS A 631 6.79 -21.39 6.28
N LYS A 632 6.68 -20.54 5.25
CA LYS A 632 7.72 -19.58 4.85
C LYS A 632 8.00 -18.57 5.97
N ILE A 633 6.95 -17.93 6.50
CA ILE A 633 7.08 -16.96 7.60
C ILE A 633 7.77 -17.61 8.80
N THR A 634 7.33 -18.82 9.17
CA THR A 634 7.89 -19.56 10.31
C THR A 634 9.37 -19.87 10.09
N ALA A 635 9.77 -20.32 8.90
CA ALA A 635 11.16 -20.63 8.58
C ALA A 635 12.06 -19.39 8.65
N GLN A 636 11.62 -18.26 8.08
CA GLN A 636 12.37 -17.01 8.09
C GLN A 636 12.54 -16.47 9.51
N ILE A 637 11.48 -16.46 10.33
CA ILE A 637 11.59 -16.00 11.73
C ILE A 637 12.49 -16.94 12.54
N LYS A 638 12.39 -18.26 12.33
CA LYS A 638 13.25 -19.23 13.02
C LYS A 638 14.71 -18.96 12.75
N PHE A 639 15.05 -18.82 11.47
CA PHE A 639 16.40 -18.48 11.03
C PHE A 639 16.91 -17.22 11.73
N LEU A 640 16.11 -16.15 11.77
CA LEU A 640 16.52 -14.91 12.43
C LEU A 640 16.78 -15.10 13.95
N TYR A 641 15.96 -15.85 14.66
CA TYR A 641 16.16 -16.10 16.08
C TYR A 641 17.42 -16.95 16.35
N GLU A 642 17.65 -17.97 15.54
CA GLU A 642 18.83 -18.84 15.66
C GLU A 642 20.13 -18.04 15.43
N GLU A 643 20.18 -17.20 14.40
CA GLU A 643 21.37 -16.41 14.07
C GLU A 643 21.68 -15.31 15.10
N LEU A 644 20.64 -14.78 15.74
CA LEU A 644 20.77 -13.82 16.83
C LEU A 644 20.99 -14.49 18.20
N GLY A 645 20.87 -15.81 18.31
CA GLY A 645 20.98 -16.53 19.58
C GLY A 645 19.86 -16.22 20.58
N LEU A 646 18.64 -15.98 20.07
CA LEU A 646 17.46 -15.63 20.87
C LEU A 646 16.60 -16.87 21.17
N ASP A 647 15.90 -16.86 22.31
CA ASP A 647 14.87 -17.87 22.61
C ASP A 647 13.65 -17.64 21.73
N SER A 648 13.25 -18.67 20.99
CA SER A 648 12.13 -18.60 20.05
C SER A 648 10.84 -19.27 20.56
N THR A 649 10.84 -19.78 21.79
CA THR A 649 9.70 -20.53 22.33
C THR A 649 8.44 -19.65 22.41
N SER A 650 8.54 -18.46 23.00
CA SER A 650 7.43 -17.50 23.13
C SER A 650 6.93 -17.00 21.78
N VAL A 651 7.84 -16.66 20.86
CA VAL A 651 7.48 -16.09 19.56
C VAL A 651 6.68 -17.09 18.73
N PHE A 652 7.06 -18.38 18.73
CA PHE A 652 6.35 -19.39 17.96
C PHE A 652 4.99 -19.77 18.55
N GLU A 653 4.82 -19.72 19.87
CA GLU A 653 3.51 -19.84 20.50
C GLU A 653 2.60 -18.67 20.09
N ASN A 654 3.12 -17.45 20.08
CA ASN A 654 2.39 -16.28 19.65
C ASN A 654 2.10 -16.28 18.14
N LEU A 655 3.05 -16.64 17.29
CA LEU A 655 2.83 -16.78 15.84
C LEU A 655 1.72 -17.79 15.56
N LYS A 656 1.68 -18.92 16.29
CA LYS A 656 0.57 -19.89 16.18
C LYS A 656 -0.79 -19.25 16.48
N LYS A 657 -0.85 -18.42 17.52
CA LYS A 657 -2.06 -17.71 17.95
C LYS A 657 -2.50 -16.62 16.96
N TYR A 658 -1.55 -15.88 16.39
CA TYR A 658 -1.83 -14.72 15.54
C TYR A 658 -2.00 -15.05 14.06
N LEU A 659 -1.29 -16.06 13.56
CA LEU A 659 -1.49 -16.61 12.21
C LEU A 659 -2.66 -17.61 12.16
N LYS A 660 -3.34 -17.84 13.30
CA LYS A 660 -4.50 -18.72 13.46
C LYS A 660 -4.33 -20.07 12.74
N PHE A 661 -3.29 -20.80 13.13
CA PHE A 661 -3.05 -22.18 12.70
C PHE A 661 -4.17 -23.16 13.12
#